data_AF-A0A9D4SNK5-F1
#
_entry.id   AF-A0A9D4SNK5-F1
#
_cell.length_a   1.000
_cell.length_b   1.000
_cell.length_c   1.000
_cell.angle_alpha   90.00
_cell.angle_beta   90.00
_cell.angle_gamma   90.00
#
_symmetry.space_group_name_H-M   'P 1'
#
loop_
_entity.id
_entity.type
_entity.pdbx_description
1 polymer ?
#
loop_
_entity_poly.entity_id
_entity_poly.type
_entity_poly.pdbx_seq_one_letter_code
_entity_poly.pdbx_strand_id
1 'polypeptide(L)'
;MGTPKEDDFEVTGRSGLRMAAASRDYELRSNVVLDDPAYMYGELSKEDFGDIALSVKRTEEAPYFAHSEATEGLSFPDLPGYFDTSGNLKYFVPQGPDKVKPRFLLHSNKAKEPGKLLFETGLDWVGFSDMASMIDPGQKLYIIVHGFLSSAKTEWMQDMKNEILDKENASVVLVDWSKGCGSVLGYSTAAANTRTVARTLALLVKTLADAGAVALEHVHYIGHSLGAQTGGFFGKDVKQLTGGLVGRITGLDPAGPLFEAYGIHLTADDADFVDVLHTSVGSGWTDVVQGRLGMRKSCGHVDFYPNGGKQQPACSHSKATEFYADSVRYCNFPTRSCKSYDDFLAGTCASSCADGRTCGHMGHPASMPLTGNHFTKTSKQQCAFKPVRINLRTQTVSRTLDPDAMLINSLGRSAKILLEEAEPEERRELLDALREEMAVRTGIGTTPKEDDFEVMGRRDLRMAAASRDYELHSNVLLDDTAYMYSELNKEDFGDIALSVKRTQEAPYFAHSEATKGLSFPDLPGEFDISGNLKYFVPQGPDKVKPRFLLHSNKAKEPGKLLFETGLDWVGFSDMASMIDPGQKLYLIVHGFLSSAKTEWMQDMKTEILDKENASVVLVDWSKGCGSVLGYSTAAANTRTVARTLALLVKTLVEAGAVALEQVHYIGHSLGAQTGGFFGKDVKQLMGRPVGRITGLDPAGPLFEYYGIHLTADDADFVDVLHTSIGSGWMDIVQGRLGMLKSCGHVDFYPNGGQQQPGCWKFSSCSHSKATEFYADSVRQCNFPTRSCKSYDDFLAGTCSPSCADGRTCGHMGHPANLPLAGDHFTKTLEQQCKFRPLRFNVRMQVLSRTLDPDEKLINSLGRSAKILLQEAEPEERRQLLEALREEMAVRKGRRSA
;
A
#
# COMPACT_ATOMS: atom_id res chain seq x y z
N MET A 1 31.44 -37.04 57.61
CA MET A 1 31.48 -36.70 59.04
C MET A 1 30.67 -35.43 59.24
N GLY A 2 29.67 -35.48 60.12
CA GLY A 2 29.12 -34.31 60.82
C GLY A 2 28.03 -33.46 60.13
N THR A 3 26.76 -33.86 60.28
CA THR A 3 25.66 -32.92 60.60
C THR A 3 25.86 -32.36 62.02
N PRO A 4 25.34 -31.16 62.37
CA PRO A 4 23.96 -30.99 62.91
C PRO A 4 23.19 -29.83 62.22
N LYS A 5 21.87 -29.95 61.95
CA LYS A 5 20.68 -29.72 62.84
C LYS A 5 20.54 -28.23 63.21
N GLU A 6 19.39 -27.55 63.31
CA GLU A 6 17.93 -27.78 63.35
C GLU A 6 17.39 -26.32 63.56
N ASP A 7 16.26 -25.82 63.06
CA ASP A 7 14.90 -26.12 63.51
C ASP A 7 13.88 -25.29 62.67
N ASP A 8 12.80 -25.99 62.28
CA ASP A 8 11.40 -25.68 62.60
C ASP A 8 10.38 -24.95 61.70
N PHE A 9 9.35 -25.77 61.41
CA PHE A 9 7.90 -25.65 61.14
C PHE A 9 7.41 -24.93 59.85
N GLU A 10 6.84 -25.65 58.85
CA GLU A 10 5.48 -26.27 58.79
C GLU A 10 4.34 -25.21 58.77
N VAL A 11 3.21 -25.29 58.05
CA VAL A 11 2.48 -26.37 57.36
C VAL A 11 1.31 -25.71 56.60
N THR A 12 1.00 -26.07 55.35
CA THR A 12 -0.15 -26.88 54.88
C THR A 12 -0.27 -26.60 53.36
N GLY A 13 -0.65 -27.49 52.45
CA GLY A 13 -1.26 -28.81 52.59
C GLY A 13 -2.44 -28.96 51.62
N ARG A 14 -2.16 -29.56 50.45
CA ARG A 14 -2.98 -30.52 49.67
C ARG A 14 -4.46 -30.23 49.37
N SER A 15 -4.82 -30.42 48.09
CA SER A 15 -5.56 -31.64 47.70
C SER A 15 -5.43 -31.89 46.20
N GLY A 16 -5.32 -33.17 45.82
CA GLY A 16 -5.34 -33.65 44.44
C GLY A 16 -6.31 -34.81 44.29
N LEU A 17 -6.55 -35.25 43.04
CA LEU A 17 -6.61 -36.65 42.55
C LEU A 17 -7.59 -36.86 41.37
N ARG A 18 -7.01 -37.47 40.31
CA ARG A 18 -7.48 -38.62 39.48
C ARG A 18 -8.58 -38.48 38.40
N MET A 19 -8.11 -38.68 37.16
CA MET A 19 -8.48 -39.70 36.13
C MET A 19 -9.94 -40.22 36.03
N ALA A 20 -10.52 -40.15 34.82
CA ALA A 20 -11.00 -41.31 34.02
C ALA A 20 -11.56 -40.87 32.64
N ALA A 21 -11.48 -41.78 31.67
CA ALA A 21 -11.89 -41.64 30.27
C ALA A 21 -13.37 -41.99 30.01
N ALA A 22 -13.99 -41.44 28.95
CA ALA A 22 -15.00 -42.10 28.09
C ALA A 22 -15.42 -41.18 26.92
N SER A 23 -15.96 -41.82 25.87
CA SER A 23 -16.14 -41.38 24.48
C SER A 23 -17.57 -40.98 24.09
N ARG A 24 -17.68 -40.37 22.88
CA ARG A 24 -18.80 -40.29 21.90
C ARG A 24 -19.62 -38.99 21.76
N ASP A 25 -19.46 -38.41 20.56
CA ASP A 25 -20.45 -37.96 19.55
C ASP A 25 -21.66 -37.08 19.94
N TYR A 26 -21.68 -35.80 19.51
CA TYR A 26 -22.44 -35.33 18.33
C TYR A 26 -22.24 -33.81 18.09
N GLU A 27 -22.33 -33.44 16.81
CA GLU A 27 -22.08 -32.13 16.18
C GLU A 27 -23.07 -31.01 16.58
N LEU A 28 -22.60 -29.75 16.68
CA LEU A 28 -23.00 -28.62 15.81
C LEU A 28 -22.42 -27.25 16.28
N ARG A 29 -21.60 -26.66 15.39
CA ARG A 29 -21.44 -25.24 15.03
C ARG A 29 -21.59 -24.15 16.12
N SER A 30 -20.48 -23.47 16.41
CA SER A 30 -20.38 -22.00 16.30
C SER A 30 -18.91 -21.57 16.26
N ASN A 31 -18.59 -20.66 15.33
CA ASN A 31 -17.28 -20.02 15.19
C ASN A 31 -17.04 -19.09 16.38
N VAL A 32 -16.01 -19.36 17.17
CA VAL A 32 -15.37 -18.38 18.04
C VAL A 32 -13.89 -18.37 17.68
N VAL A 33 -13.46 -17.24 17.12
CA VAL A 33 -12.04 -16.89 16.93
C VAL A 33 -11.48 -16.59 18.32
N LEU A 34 -10.54 -17.39 18.78
CA LEU A 34 -9.68 -17.05 19.92
C LEU A 34 -8.27 -16.81 19.39
N ASP A 35 -7.86 -15.55 19.49
CA ASP A 35 -6.48 -15.09 19.43
C ASP A 35 -5.68 -15.71 20.59
N ASP A 36 -4.54 -16.35 20.30
CA ASP A 36 -3.47 -16.53 21.28
C ASP A 36 -2.09 -16.49 20.60
N PRO A 37 -1.26 -15.46 20.84
CA PRO A 37 0.11 -15.36 20.39
C PRO A 37 1.08 -15.73 21.53
N ALA A 38 1.48 -17.00 21.61
CA ALA A 38 2.50 -17.41 22.57
C ALA A 38 3.36 -18.55 22.04
N TYR A 39 4.31 -18.28 21.13
CA TYR A 39 5.53 -19.09 20.95
C TYR A 39 6.57 -18.28 20.16
N MET A 40 7.56 -17.70 20.86
CA MET A 40 8.95 -17.39 20.42
C MET A 40 9.57 -16.30 21.31
N TYR A 41 9.84 -16.63 22.57
CA TYR A 41 10.88 -15.97 23.35
C TYR A 41 11.65 -17.06 24.10
N GLY A 42 12.81 -17.43 23.58
CA GLY A 42 13.84 -18.15 24.34
C GLY A 42 14.78 -17.10 24.93
N GLU A 43 14.81 -17.02 26.25
CA GLU A 43 15.73 -16.19 27.01
C GLU A 43 17.18 -16.63 26.77
N LEU A 44 18.06 -15.70 26.39
CA LEU A 44 19.51 -15.87 26.49
C LEU A 44 20.00 -15.00 27.65
N SER A 45 20.54 -15.66 28.67
CA SER A 45 21.02 -15.06 29.91
C SER A 45 22.42 -14.45 29.77
N LYS A 46 22.77 -13.63 30.76
CA LYS A 46 23.83 -12.61 30.76
C LYS A 46 25.23 -13.12 31.19
N GLU A 47 25.55 -14.40 31.01
CA GLU A 47 26.71 -15.03 31.67
C GLU A 47 27.85 -15.57 30.79
N ASP A 48 27.84 -15.41 29.46
CA ASP A 48 28.92 -15.94 28.60
C ASP A 48 29.93 -14.89 28.08
N PHE A 49 30.08 -13.75 28.77
CA PHE A 49 31.17 -12.79 28.53
C PHE A 49 31.96 -12.52 29.81
N GLY A 50 33.10 -13.21 29.99
CA GLY A 50 34.09 -12.86 31.01
C GLY A 50 35.23 -13.88 31.17
N ASP A 51 36.45 -13.41 30.88
CA ASP A 51 37.78 -13.98 31.20
C ASP A 51 38.30 -15.08 30.25
N ILE A 52 39.48 -14.98 29.63
CA ILE A 52 40.79 -14.71 30.21
C ILE A 52 41.70 -13.98 29.20
N ALA A 53 42.26 -12.85 29.63
CA ALA A 53 43.44 -12.19 29.07
C ALA A 53 44.74 -12.77 29.66
N LEU A 54 45.84 -12.78 28.88
CA LEU A 54 47.28 -12.69 29.26
C LEU A 54 48.11 -13.08 28.01
N SER A 55 49.09 -12.32 27.48
CA SER A 55 50.22 -11.73 28.18
C SER A 55 51.09 -10.80 27.27
N VAL A 56 51.53 -9.66 27.86
CA VAL A 56 52.93 -9.13 27.90
C VAL A 56 53.55 -8.60 26.57
N LYS A 57 54.13 -7.39 26.40
CA LYS A 57 54.78 -6.39 27.28
C LYS A 57 54.94 -5.02 26.56
N ARG A 58 55.02 -3.94 27.34
CA ARG A 58 55.43 -2.57 26.96
C ARG A 58 56.89 -2.48 26.49
N THR A 59 57.17 -1.58 25.55
CA THR A 59 58.31 -0.64 25.58
C THR A 59 57.90 0.70 24.97
N GLU A 60 58.25 1.78 25.66
CA GLU A 60 58.08 3.18 25.26
C GLU A 60 59.10 3.60 24.20
N GLU A 61 58.71 4.53 23.31
CA GLU A 61 59.46 5.71 22.81
C GLU A 61 58.88 6.15 21.44
N ALA A 62 58.41 7.40 21.37
CA ALA A 62 58.09 8.11 20.12
C ALA A 62 59.42 8.46 19.39
N PRO A 63 59.50 8.68 18.04
CA PRO A 63 58.51 9.43 17.25
C PRO A 63 58.24 8.95 15.79
N TYR A 64 57.07 9.36 15.29
CA TYR A 64 56.69 9.57 13.88
C TYR A 64 56.65 8.38 12.87
N PHE A 65 55.46 8.26 12.26
CA PHE A 65 55.03 7.46 11.09
C PHE A 65 54.85 5.94 11.24
N ALA A 66 53.62 5.49 11.45
CA ALA A 66 53.01 4.38 10.68
C ALA A 66 51.50 4.27 10.93
N HIS A 67 50.78 4.09 9.82
CA HIS A 67 49.35 3.85 9.62
C HIS A 67 48.57 3.11 10.73
N SER A 68 47.45 3.70 11.16
CA SER A 68 46.32 2.99 11.78
C SER A 68 45.05 3.23 10.96
N GLU A 69 44.51 2.14 10.41
CA GLU A 69 43.15 1.90 9.88
C GLU A 69 42.27 3.14 9.60
N ALA A 70 42.20 3.52 8.32
CA ALA A 70 41.25 4.51 7.83
C ALA A 70 39.81 3.98 7.98
N THR A 71 38.99 4.68 8.74
CA THR A 71 37.54 4.58 8.68
C THR A 71 37.08 5.22 7.37
N GLU A 72 36.51 4.43 6.46
CA GLU A 72 36.11 4.87 5.12
C GLU A 72 34.86 5.79 5.15
N GLY A 73 35.05 7.07 5.49
CA GLY A 73 34.01 8.09 5.31
C GLY A 73 33.76 8.39 3.82
N LEU A 74 32.50 8.57 3.42
CA LEU A 74 32.15 8.94 2.03
C LEU A 74 32.14 10.46 1.88
N SER A 75 32.83 11.00 0.88
CA SER A 75 32.79 12.44 0.53
C SER A 75 32.32 12.65 -0.90
N PHE A 76 31.77 13.83 -1.18
CA PHE A 76 31.44 14.28 -2.53
C PHE A 76 32.16 15.59 -2.84
N PRO A 77 32.69 15.78 -4.07
CA PRO A 77 33.41 17.01 -4.43
C PRO A 77 32.61 18.29 -4.20
N ASP A 78 31.31 18.25 -4.49
CA ASP A 78 30.42 19.42 -4.43
C ASP A 78 29.69 19.57 -3.08
N LEU A 79 30.01 18.72 -2.08
CA LEU A 79 29.35 18.73 -0.77
C LEU A 79 30.38 18.57 0.35
N PRO A 80 30.74 19.64 1.08
CA PRO A 80 31.79 19.60 2.08
C PRO A 80 31.49 18.67 3.26
N GLY A 81 32.56 18.06 3.76
CA GLY A 81 32.55 17.10 4.87
C GLY A 81 32.47 15.64 4.41
N TYR A 82 32.38 14.74 5.40
CA TYR A 82 32.27 13.30 5.17
C TYR A 82 30.96 12.78 5.75
N PHE A 83 30.36 11.80 5.06
CA PHE A 83 29.26 10.99 5.57
C PHE A 83 29.85 9.79 6.29
N ASP A 84 29.56 9.68 7.58
CA ASP A 84 29.86 8.48 8.36
C ASP A 84 29.11 7.26 7.78
N THR A 85 29.84 6.19 7.52
CA THR A 85 29.37 4.92 6.97
C THR A 85 29.52 3.79 7.99
N SER A 86 29.84 4.10 9.25
CA SER A 86 30.00 3.12 10.32
C SER A 86 28.66 2.74 10.98
N GLY A 87 28.68 1.69 11.82
CA GLY A 87 27.51 1.27 12.61
C GLY A 87 26.27 0.98 11.75
N ASN A 88 25.12 1.53 12.16
CA ASN A 88 23.87 1.39 11.42
C ASN A 88 23.80 2.28 10.16
N LEU A 89 24.68 3.28 10.02
CA LEU A 89 24.72 4.20 8.87
C LEU A 89 25.31 3.55 7.62
N LYS A 90 25.96 2.37 7.73
CA LYS A 90 26.42 1.57 6.58
C LYS A 90 25.30 1.10 5.65
N TYR A 91 24.06 1.09 6.15
CA TYR A 91 22.87 0.76 5.36
C TYR A 91 22.20 2.01 4.75
N PHE A 92 22.71 3.19 5.07
CA PHE A 92 22.25 4.51 4.65
C PHE A 92 23.35 5.26 3.89
N VAL A 93 23.96 4.61 2.90
CA VAL A 93 24.99 5.23 2.06
C VAL A 93 24.30 6.11 1.02
N PRO A 94 24.41 7.45 1.11
CA PRO A 94 23.68 8.34 0.22
C PRO A 94 24.34 8.46 -1.14
N GLN A 95 23.59 8.91 -2.14
CA GLN A 95 24.14 9.34 -3.41
C GLN A 95 24.61 10.79 -3.35
N GLY A 96 25.57 11.13 -4.21
CA GLY A 96 26.07 12.49 -4.35
C GLY A 96 24.98 13.45 -4.83
N PRO A 97 25.13 14.75 -4.57
CA PRO A 97 24.09 15.71 -4.89
C PRO A 97 23.94 15.94 -6.40
N ASP A 98 24.93 15.54 -7.21
CA ASP A 98 24.86 15.42 -8.67
C ASP A 98 23.74 14.45 -9.12
N LYS A 99 23.45 13.43 -8.31
CA LYS A 99 22.36 12.46 -8.55
C LYS A 99 21.08 12.86 -7.86
N VAL A 100 21.17 13.31 -6.60
CA VAL A 100 19.99 13.69 -5.79
C VAL A 100 19.32 14.95 -6.35
N LYS A 101 20.12 15.90 -6.87
CA LYS A 101 19.69 17.17 -7.48
C LYS A 101 18.60 17.89 -6.68
N PRO A 102 18.81 18.17 -5.38
CA PRO A 102 17.86 18.95 -4.61
C PRO A 102 17.76 20.37 -5.20
N ARG A 103 16.54 20.89 -5.25
CA ARG A 103 16.23 22.26 -5.68
C ARG A 103 15.54 23.01 -4.56
N PHE A 104 15.87 24.29 -4.42
CA PHE A 104 15.34 25.16 -3.39
C PHE A 104 14.52 26.28 -4.03
N LEU A 105 13.21 26.27 -3.77
CA LEU A 105 12.25 27.18 -4.38
C LEU A 105 11.80 28.19 -3.32
N LEU A 106 12.29 29.43 -3.41
CA LEU A 106 11.98 30.51 -2.48
C LEU A 106 10.68 31.22 -2.88
N HIS A 107 9.83 31.45 -1.88
CA HIS A 107 8.61 32.24 -1.94
C HIS A 107 8.59 33.23 -0.76
N SER A 108 8.02 34.42 -0.95
CA SER A 108 7.87 35.42 0.10
C SER A 108 6.77 36.42 -0.24
N ASN A 109 6.22 37.07 0.78
CA ASN A 109 5.25 38.17 0.67
C ASN A 109 5.83 39.43 0.02
N LYS A 110 7.16 39.50 -0.18
CA LYS A 110 7.82 40.53 -1.00
C LYS A 110 7.41 40.50 -2.47
N ALA A 111 6.94 39.37 -2.99
CA ALA A 111 6.33 39.32 -4.30
C ALA A 111 5.01 40.10 -4.26
N LYS A 112 4.76 41.00 -5.21
CA LYS A 112 3.47 41.70 -5.36
C LYS A 112 2.26 40.75 -5.51
N GLU A 113 2.50 39.44 -5.62
CA GLU A 113 1.53 38.35 -5.67
C GLU A 113 1.94 37.26 -4.67
N PRO A 114 1.16 37.02 -3.59
CA PRO A 114 1.42 35.95 -2.63
C PRO A 114 1.56 34.58 -3.31
N GLY A 115 2.53 33.78 -2.86
CA GLY A 115 2.73 32.41 -3.35
C GLY A 115 3.48 32.26 -4.68
N LYS A 116 3.88 33.36 -5.33
CA LYS A 116 4.71 33.33 -6.55
C LYS A 116 6.13 32.85 -6.24
N LEU A 117 6.69 32.02 -7.14
CA LEU A 117 8.11 31.61 -7.08
C LEU A 117 8.99 32.84 -7.30
N LEU A 118 9.83 33.17 -6.31
CA LEU A 118 10.79 34.26 -6.39
C LEU A 118 12.12 33.80 -6.97
N PHE A 119 12.57 32.61 -6.57
CA PHE A 119 13.89 32.10 -6.93
C PHE A 119 13.94 30.57 -6.88
N GLU A 120 14.70 29.97 -7.79
CA GLU A 120 14.97 28.53 -7.82
C GLU A 120 16.46 28.31 -8.06
N THR A 121 17.11 27.52 -7.20
CA THR A 121 18.54 27.19 -7.32
C THR A 121 18.83 25.73 -7.00
N GLY A 122 19.91 25.21 -7.58
CA GLY A 122 20.51 23.94 -7.21
C GLY A 122 21.70 24.15 -6.27
N LEU A 123 22.72 23.30 -6.42
CA LEU A 123 24.00 23.40 -5.69
C LEU A 123 25.01 24.35 -6.34
N ASP A 124 24.62 25.05 -7.40
CA ASP A 124 25.39 26.13 -7.99
C ASP A 124 25.35 27.33 -7.05
N TRP A 125 26.28 27.35 -6.09
CA TRP A 125 26.48 28.40 -5.07
C TRP A 125 26.48 29.85 -5.60
N VAL A 126 26.54 30.02 -6.92
CA VAL A 126 26.35 31.27 -7.66
C VAL A 126 24.98 31.91 -7.40
N GLY A 127 23.90 31.13 -7.21
CA GLY A 127 22.56 31.65 -6.95
C GLY A 127 22.29 32.11 -5.51
N PHE A 128 23.25 31.92 -4.61
CA PHE A 128 23.07 32.15 -3.18
C PHE A 128 22.85 33.63 -2.81
N SER A 129 23.68 34.53 -3.34
CA SER A 129 23.59 35.97 -3.00
C SER A 129 22.24 36.56 -3.38
N ASP A 130 21.69 36.09 -4.51
CA ASP A 130 20.39 36.51 -4.99
C ASP A 130 19.29 36.01 -4.06
N MET A 131 19.33 34.73 -3.64
CA MET A 131 18.39 34.20 -2.65
C MET A 131 18.46 34.95 -1.31
N ALA A 132 19.67 35.22 -0.80
CA ALA A 132 19.85 35.93 0.47
C ALA A 132 19.24 37.34 0.43
N SER A 133 19.39 38.06 -0.69
CA SER A 133 18.83 39.40 -0.87
C SER A 133 17.29 39.44 -0.89
N MET A 134 16.65 38.32 -1.23
CA MET A 134 15.20 38.19 -1.32
C MET A 134 14.54 37.87 0.03
N ILE A 135 15.33 37.41 1.02
CA ILE A 135 14.84 37.16 2.38
C ILE A 135 14.92 38.46 3.19
N ASP A 136 13.91 38.72 4.01
CA ASP A 136 13.93 39.84 4.95
C ASP A 136 14.60 39.45 6.26
N PRO A 137 15.69 40.15 6.65
CA PRO A 137 16.30 39.93 7.95
C PRO A 137 15.28 40.14 9.08
N GLY A 138 15.15 39.14 9.96
CA GLY A 138 14.24 39.18 11.10
C GLY A 138 12.86 38.56 10.87
N GLN A 139 12.51 38.14 9.64
CA GLN A 139 11.33 37.30 9.40
C GLN A 139 11.65 35.82 9.64
N LYS A 140 10.60 35.03 9.90
CA LYS A 140 10.74 33.56 9.94
C LYS A 140 11.03 33.02 8.54
N LEU A 141 11.89 32.02 8.50
CA LEU A 141 12.14 31.21 7.31
C LEU A 141 11.55 29.81 7.52
N TYR A 142 10.47 29.53 6.80
CA TYR A 142 9.86 28.20 6.74
C TYR A 142 10.55 27.36 5.67
N ILE A 143 10.94 26.14 6.00
CA ILE A 143 11.49 25.19 5.04
C ILE A 143 10.57 23.97 5.00
N ILE A 144 9.94 23.69 3.86
CA ILE A 144 8.98 22.59 3.70
C ILE A 144 9.59 21.50 2.82
N VAL A 145 9.66 20.28 3.35
CA VAL A 145 10.34 19.14 2.70
C VAL A 145 9.40 17.95 2.56
N HIS A 146 9.25 17.46 1.34
CA HIS A 146 8.38 16.33 1.06
C HIS A 146 9.01 14.96 1.35
N GLY A 147 8.15 13.94 1.45
CA GLY A 147 8.53 12.54 1.57
C GLY A 147 8.73 11.81 0.23
N PHE A 148 8.75 10.47 0.30
CA PHE A 148 8.94 9.58 -0.85
C PHE A 148 7.87 9.76 -1.93
N LEU A 149 8.26 9.75 -3.21
CA LEU A 149 7.38 9.90 -4.40
C LEU A 149 6.51 11.17 -4.45
N SER A 150 6.84 12.18 -3.63
CA SER A 150 6.22 13.50 -3.66
C SER A 150 7.15 14.51 -4.38
N SER A 151 6.68 15.74 -4.56
CA SER A 151 7.48 16.85 -5.09
C SER A 151 7.01 18.18 -4.55
N ALA A 152 7.80 19.25 -4.76
CA ALA A 152 7.39 20.62 -4.43
C ALA A 152 6.09 21.06 -5.11
N LYS A 153 5.68 20.41 -6.22
CA LYS A 153 4.46 20.74 -6.97
C LYS A 153 3.19 20.10 -6.40
N THR A 154 3.31 19.21 -5.42
CA THR A 154 2.14 18.52 -4.85
C THR A 154 1.21 19.49 -4.12
N GLU A 155 -0.09 19.21 -4.18
CA GLU A 155 -1.15 20.08 -3.64
C GLU A 155 -0.90 20.46 -2.18
N TRP A 156 -0.59 19.50 -1.31
CA TRP A 156 -0.36 19.77 0.11
C TRP A 156 0.82 20.73 0.37
N MET A 157 1.89 20.69 -0.44
CA MET A 157 3.02 21.61 -0.28
C MET A 157 2.66 23.01 -0.75
N GLN A 158 1.91 23.11 -1.86
CA GLN A 158 1.45 24.39 -2.38
C GLN A 158 0.44 25.04 -1.43
N ASP A 159 -0.51 24.25 -0.94
CA ASP A 159 -1.49 24.67 0.07
C ASP A 159 -0.79 25.15 1.33
N MET A 160 0.06 24.33 1.96
CA MET A 160 0.75 24.72 3.18
C MET A 160 1.59 25.99 3.02
N LYS A 161 2.32 26.12 1.90
CA LYS A 161 3.06 27.33 1.55
C LYS A 161 2.13 28.55 1.45
N ASN A 162 1.02 28.43 0.72
CA ASN A 162 0.06 29.52 0.57
C ASN A 162 -0.54 29.92 1.92
N GLU A 163 -0.91 28.95 2.76
CA GLU A 163 -1.48 29.23 4.09
C GLU A 163 -0.50 29.94 5.02
N ILE A 164 0.78 29.55 5.00
CA ILE A 164 1.82 30.23 5.79
C ILE A 164 2.00 31.67 5.30
N LEU A 165 2.12 31.88 3.99
CA LEU A 165 2.31 33.21 3.40
C LEU A 165 1.10 34.13 3.62
N ASP A 166 -0.12 33.58 3.60
CA ASP A 166 -1.36 34.34 3.83
C ASP A 166 -1.53 34.77 5.31
N LYS A 167 -0.92 34.04 6.25
CA LYS A 167 -1.10 34.25 7.70
C LYS A 167 0.06 34.93 8.38
N GLU A 168 1.27 34.69 7.90
CA GLU A 168 2.50 35.21 8.48
C GLU A 168 3.30 36.01 7.46
N ASN A 169 3.95 37.07 7.93
CA ASN A 169 4.96 37.75 7.14
C ASN A 169 6.27 36.95 7.19
N ALA A 170 6.40 35.97 6.30
CA ALA A 170 7.49 35.01 6.31
C ALA A 170 8.02 34.73 4.89
N SER A 171 9.19 34.09 4.85
CA SER A 171 9.74 33.47 3.64
C SER A 171 9.57 31.96 3.72
N VAL A 172 9.19 31.32 2.62
CA VAL A 172 8.99 29.87 2.52
C VAL A 172 9.91 29.30 1.45
N VAL A 173 10.72 28.31 1.80
CA VAL A 173 11.52 27.50 0.87
C VAL A 173 10.89 26.13 0.72
N LEU A 174 10.42 25.82 -0.48
CA LEU A 174 10.04 24.44 -0.83
C LEU A 174 11.28 23.69 -1.30
N VAL A 175 11.54 22.54 -0.70
CA VAL A 175 12.64 21.66 -1.11
C VAL A 175 12.10 20.59 -2.04
N ASP A 176 12.51 20.66 -3.31
CA ASP A 176 12.21 19.62 -4.29
C ASP A 176 13.42 18.70 -4.47
N TRP A 177 13.30 17.48 -3.96
CA TRP A 177 14.30 16.43 -4.14
C TRP A 177 13.70 15.21 -4.83
N SER A 178 12.62 15.39 -5.60
CA SER A 178 11.90 14.32 -6.31
C SER A 178 12.80 13.47 -7.21
N LYS A 179 13.86 14.05 -7.80
CA LYS A 179 14.88 13.31 -8.56
C LYS A 179 15.67 12.34 -7.69
N GLY A 180 16.03 12.76 -6.48
CA GLY A 180 16.72 11.95 -5.47
C GLY A 180 15.83 10.94 -4.74
N CYS A 181 14.50 11.07 -4.81
CA CYS A 181 13.57 10.02 -4.38
C CYS A 181 13.65 8.78 -5.28
N GLY A 182 14.09 8.91 -6.53
CA GLY A 182 14.20 7.81 -7.47
C GLY A 182 12.84 7.24 -7.91
N SER A 183 12.80 5.94 -8.21
CA SER A 183 11.56 5.23 -8.56
C SER A 183 10.91 4.62 -7.31
N VAL A 184 9.68 4.12 -7.49
CA VAL A 184 8.93 3.37 -6.46
C VAL A 184 9.75 2.28 -5.76
N LEU A 185 10.69 1.65 -6.47
CA LEU A 185 11.50 0.54 -5.96
C LEU A 185 12.79 1.00 -5.24
N GLY A 186 13.05 2.31 -5.23
CA GLY A 186 14.25 2.94 -4.68
C GLY A 186 14.11 3.46 -3.25
N TYR A 187 13.15 2.97 -2.45
CA TYR A 187 12.89 3.52 -1.11
C TYR A 187 14.13 3.54 -0.20
N SER A 188 14.96 2.49 -0.21
CA SER A 188 16.20 2.46 0.59
C SER A 188 17.21 3.52 0.12
N THR A 189 17.33 3.72 -1.19
CA THR A 189 18.14 4.79 -1.78
C THR A 189 17.58 6.16 -1.42
N ALA A 190 16.26 6.35 -1.48
CA ALA A 190 15.61 7.59 -1.09
C ALA A 190 15.80 7.90 0.41
N ALA A 191 15.68 6.87 1.26
CA ALA A 191 15.92 6.95 2.70
C ALA A 191 17.39 7.27 3.02
N ALA A 192 18.35 6.75 2.24
CA ALA A 192 19.74 7.15 2.36
C ALA A 192 19.96 8.61 1.88
N ASN A 193 19.35 8.98 0.75
CA ASN A 193 19.48 10.30 0.14
C ASN A 193 18.94 11.45 1.01
N THR A 194 18.11 11.17 2.03
CA THR A 194 17.73 12.18 3.03
C THR A 194 18.95 12.84 3.68
N ARG A 195 20.07 12.11 3.82
CA ARG A 195 21.33 12.63 4.33
C ARG A 195 21.95 13.68 3.39
N THR A 196 21.93 13.43 2.08
CA THR A 196 22.42 14.39 1.07
C THR A 196 21.54 15.62 1.01
N VAL A 197 20.21 15.44 1.03
CA VAL A 197 19.26 16.56 1.05
C VAL A 197 19.47 17.42 2.30
N ALA A 198 19.57 16.79 3.48
CA ALA A 198 19.82 17.45 4.74
C ALA A 198 21.12 18.26 4.76
N ARG A 199 22.24 17.66 4.34
CA ARG A 199 23.55 18.33 4.30
C ARG A 199 23.54 19.52 3.35
N THR A 200 22.92 19.35 2.18
CA THR A 200 22.82 20.43 1.18
C THR A 200 22.00 21.60 1.74
N LEU A 201 20.87 21.30 2.38
CA LEU A 201 20.01 22.30 3.00
C LEU A 201 20.68 22.98 4.21
N ALA A 202 21.42 22.23 5.03
CA ALA A 202 22.14 22.78 6.18
C ALA A 202 23.22 23.77 5.75
N LEU A 203 23.91 23.51 4.64
CA LEU A 203 24.85 24.47 4.07
C LEU A 203 24.17 25.71 3.50
N LEU A 204 23.00 25.57 2.85
CA LEU A 204 22.21 26.71 2.43
C LEU A 204 21.85 27.60 3.64
N VAL A 205 21.31 27.01 4.71
CA VAL A 205 20.93 27.73 5.93
C VAL A 205 22.13 28.36 6.62
N LYS A 206 23.26 27.64 6.72
CA LYS A 206 24.53 28.19 7.22
C LYS A 206 24.91 29.45 6.43
N THR A 207 24.88 29.36 5.10
CA THR A 207 25.31 30.46 4.25
C THR A 207 24.36 31.65 4.39
N LEU A 208 23.04 31.42 4.47
CA LEU A 208 22.05 32.47 4.72
C LEU A 208 22.26 33.15 6.08
N ALA A 209 22.62 32.37 7.11
CA ALA A 209 22.93 32.88 8.44
C ALA A 209 24.23 33.71 8.45
N ASP A 210 25.29 33.22 7.80
CA ASP A 210 26.56 33.94 7.67
C ASP A 210 26.39 35.27 6.92
N ALA A 211 25.48 35.33 5.95
CA ALA A 211 25.13 36.54 5.21
C ALA A 211 24.21 37.50 5.99
N GLY A 212 23.77 37.12 7.20
CA GLY A 212 22.83 37.90 8.01
C GLY A 212 21.40 37.94 7.45
N ALA A 213 21.06 37.07 6.49
CA ALA A 213 19.73 37.02 5.88
C ALA A 213 18.70 36.36 6.79
N VAL A 214 19.12 35.41 7.65
CA VAL A 214 18.24 34.71 8.59
C VAL A 214 18.98 34.39 9.89
N ALA A 215 18.31 34.51 11.04
CA ALA A 215 18.82 34.01 12.32
C ALA A 215 18.40 32.54 12.51
N LEU A 216 19.26 31.68 13.07
CA LEU A 216 18.95 30.25 13.22
C LEU A 216 17.67 29.99 14.04
N GLU A 217 17.43 30.80 15.07
CA GLU A 217 16.21 30.78 15.91
C GLU A 217 14.93 31.12 15.13
N HIS A 218 15.04 31.75 13.96
CA HIS A 218 13.92 32.07 13.07
C HIS A 218 13.70 31.01 11.98
N VAL A 219 14.49 29.94 11.96
CA VAL A 219 14.33 28.84 11.00
C VAL A 219 13.33 27.82 11.55
N HIS A 220 12.26 27.58 10.78
CA HIS A 220 11.25 26.56 11.06
C HIS A 220 11.21 25.54 9.93
N TYR A 221 11.74 24.34 10.19
CA TYR A 221 11.70 23.21 9.28
C TYR A 221 10.39 22.41 9.46
N ILE A 222 9.72 22.04 8.37
CA ILE A 222 8.53 21.19 8.36
C ILE A 222 8.76 20.07 7.34
N GLY A 223 8.79 18.82 7.79
CA GLY A 223 9.04 17.68 6.91
C GLY A 223 7.97 16.60 7.03
N HIS A 224 7.56 15.99 5.90
CA HIS A 224 6.65 14.84 5.89
C HIS A 224 7.35 13.53 5.57
N SER A 225 7.11 12.47 6.34
CA SER A 225 7.65 11.12 6.07
C SER A 225 9.19 11.10 5.95
N LEU A 226 9.78 10.75 4.79
CA LEU A 226 11.22 10.89 4.57
C LEU A 226 11.72 12.33 4.74
N GLY A 227 10.89 13.32 4.44
CA GLY A 227 11.16 14.73 4.71
C GLY A 227 11.23 15.03 6.21
N ALA A 228 10.44 14.37 7.06
CA ALA A 228 10.57 14.53 8.51
C ALA A 228 11.92 13.97 9.01
N GLN A 229 12.33 12.80 8.49
CA GLN A 229 13.63 12.20 8.83
C GLN A 229 14.81 13.02 8.30
N THR A 230 14.64 13.65 7.13
CA THR A 230 15.57 14.65 6.60
C THR A 230 15.77 15.80 7.60
N GLY A 231 14.73 16.19 8.34
CA GLY A 231 14.80 17.22 9.38
C GLY A 231 15.77 16.88 10.50
N GLY A 232 15.81 15.62 10.94
CA GLY A 232 16.74 15.19 12.00
C GLY A 232 18.19 15.25 11.55
N PHE A 233 18.49 14.80 10.32
CA PHE A 233 19.82 14.98 9.74
C PHE A 233 20.18 16.46 9.54
N PHE A 234 19.21 17.27 9.10
CA PHE A 234 19.40 18.70 8.86
C PHE A 234 19.75 19.44 10.15
N GLY A 235 19.04 19.17 11.25
CA GLY A 235 19.34 19.75 12.56
C GLY A 235 20.75 19.43 13.05
N LYS A 236 21.16 18.16 12.93
CA LYS A 236 22.52 17.68 13.28
C LYS A 236 23.59 18.37 12.43
N ASP A 237 23.35 18.48 11.12
CA ASP A 237 24.28 19.12 10.19
C ASP A 237 24.38 20.63 10.43
N VAL A 238 23.27 21.34 10.69
CA VAL A 238 23.31 22.77 11.05
C VAL A 238 24.10 22.97 12.35
N LYS A 239 23.85 22.15 13.38
CA LYS A 239 24.60 22.20 14.65
C LYS A 239 26.09 21.97 14.44
N GLN A 240 26.45 20.99 13.61
CA GLN A 240 27.83 20.71 13.26
C GLN A 240 28.49 21.87 12.51
N LEU A 241 27.77 22.51 11.58
CA LEU A 241 28.30 23.54 10.70
C LEU A 241 28.33 24.94 11.30
N THR A 242 27.42 25.26 12.22
CA THR A 242 27.22 26.60 12.79
C THR A 242 27.51 26.68 14.29
N GLY A 243 27.50 25.54 14.99
CA GLY A 243 27.53 25.48 16.46
C GLY A 243 26.19 25.79 17.13
N GLY A 244 25.17 26.23 16.38
CA GLY A 244 23.83 26.57 16.89
C GLY A 244 22.74 25.60 16.42
N LEU A 245 21.63 25.57 17.14
CA LEU A 245 20.42 24.85 16.74
C LEU A 245 19.52 25.77 15.90
N VAL A 246 18.69 25.17 15.05
CA VAL A 246 17.57 25.89 14.42
C VAL A 246 16.42 26.03 15.43
N GLY A 247 15.59 27.06 15.24
CA GLY A 247 14.51 27.37 16.18
C GLY A 247 13.45 26.28 16.30
N ARG A 248 13.00 25.68 15.19
CA ARG A 248 11.98 24.63 15.23
C ARG A 248 12.08 23.59 14.12
N ILE A 249 11.88 22.32 14.46
CA ILE A 249 11.63 21.23 13.50
C ILE A 249 10.27 20.59 13.81
N THR A 250 9.36 20.63 12.83
CA THR A 250 8.10 19.88 12.86
C THR A 250 8.20 18.62 12.00
N GLY A 251 8.05 17.45 12.62
CA GLY A 251 7.98 16.16 11.95
C GLY A 251 6.53 15.71 11.68
N LEU A 252 6.12 15.67 10.42
CA LEU A 252 4.79 15.21 10.00
C LEU A 252 4.87 13.73 9.62
N ASP A 253 4.39 12.86 10.50
CA ASP A 253 4.38 11.40 10.40
C ASP A 253 5.75 10.83 9.95
N PRO A 254 6.81 10.96 10.77
CA PRO A 254 8.15 10.53 10.39
C PRO A 254 8.18 9.08 9.94
N ALA A 255 8.88 8.79 8.84
CA ALA A 255 8.87 7.45 8.26
C ALA A 255 9.47 6.41 9.23
N GLY A 256 8.72 5.37 9.57
CA GLY A 256 9.21 4.24 10.37
C GLY A 256 10.19 3.31 9.63
N PRO A 257 9.86 2.87 8.39
CA PRO A 257 10.69 1.90 7.66
C PRO A 257 12.12 2.40 7.42
N LEU A 258 13.10 1.58 7.83
CA LEU A 258 14.55 1.84 7.84
C LEU A 258 15.07 2.82 8.92
N PHE A 259 14.23 3.62 9.56
CA PHE A 259 14.70 4.60 10.56
C PHE A 259 14.57 4.09 11.99
N GLU A 260 13.35 3.67 12.38
CA GLU A 260 13.03 3.32 13.77
C GLU A 260 13.81 2.10 14.28
N ALA A 261 13.97 1.07 13.45
CA ALA A 261 14.70 -0.15 13.79
C ALA A 261 16.21 0.08 13.92
N TYR A 262 16.74 1.08 13.22
CA TYR A 262 18.17 1.39 13.20
C TYR A 262 18.55 2.50 14.20
N GLY A 263 17.57 3.09 14.90
CA GLY A 263 17.81 4.20 15.82
C GLY A 263 18.33 5.46 15.12
N ILE A 264 18.11 5.56 13.81
CA ILE A 264 18.50 6.71 12.99
C ILE A 264 17.21 7.43 12.69
N HIS A 265 16.88 8.46 13.45
CA HIS A 265 15.65 9.23 13.26
C HIS A 265 15.77 10.66 13.80
N LEU A 266 14.78 11.49 13.50
CA LEU A 266 14.54 12.79 14.15
C LEU A 266 14.48 12.61 15.67
N THR A 267 15.14 13.48 16.43
CA THR A 267 15.11 13.51 17.91
C THR A 267 14.90 14.93 18.44
N ALA A 268 14.52 15.05 19.72
CA ALA A 268 14.36 16.34 20.39
C ALA A 268 15.63 17.22 20.33
N ASP A 269 16.82 16.61 20.31
CA ASP A 269 18.11 17.34 20.26
C ASP A 269 18.42 18.02 18.91
N ASP A 270 17.58 17.84 17.89
CA ASP A 270 17.85 18.31 16.53
C ASP A 270 17.48 19.80 16.32
N ALA A 271 16.73 20.42 17.23
CA ALA A 271 16.37 21.85 17.21
C ALA A 271 16.04 22.37 18.62
N ASP A 272 15.91 23.69 18.80
CA ASP A 272 15.46 24.28 20.07
C ASP A 272 14.05 23.81 20.46
N PHE A 273 13.20 23.53 19.46
CA PHE A 273 11.91 22.89 19.65
C PHE A 273 11.62 21.89 18.54
N VAL A 274 11.16 20.69 18.91
CA VAL A 274 10.84 19.61 17.99
C VAL A 274 9.45 19.09 18.31
N ASP A 275 8.52 19.23 17.37
CA ASP A 275 7.15 18.73 17.52
C ASP A 275 6.81 17.73 16.43
N VAL A 276 6.15 16.63 16.81
CA VAL A 276 5.94 15.50 15.89
C VAL A 276 4.45 15.13 15.86
N LEU A 277 3.89 14.98 14.67
CA LEU A 277 2.51 14.51 14.46
C LEU A 277 2.56 13.06 13.99
N HIS A 278 1.98 12.14 14.76
CA HIS A 278 1.88 10.71 14.45
C HIS A 278 0.46 10.39 14.01
N THR A 279 0.26 10.18 12.71
CA THR A 279 -1.07 9.90 12.14
C THR A 279 -1.25 8.45 11.72
N SER A 280 -0.14 7.73 11.51
CA SER A 280 -0.13 6.39 10.93
C SER A 280 0.95 5.47 11.52
N VAL A 281 1.01 5.37 12.84
CA VAL A 281 2.00 4.57 13.58
C VAL A 281 1.91 3.09 13.21
N GLY A 282 3.05 2.46 12.88
CA GLY A 282 3.13 1.05 12.51
C GLY A 282 4.51 0.47 12.75
N SER A 283 4.59 -0.80 13.17
CA SER A 283 5.88 -1.45 13.49
C SER A 283 5.89 -2.90 13.01
N GLY A 284 5.70 -3.12 11.71
CA GLY A 284 5.74 -4.44 11.11
C GLY A 284 5.31 -4.44 9.65
N TRP A 285 5.60 -5.54 8.94
CA TRP A 285 5.15 -5.71 7.55
C TRP A 285 3.63 -5.62 7.42
N THR A 286 2.91 -6.22 8.36
CA THR A 286 1.44 -6.18 8.44
C THR A 286 0.93 -4.75 8.51
N ASP A 287 1.58 -3.90 9.30
CA ASP A 287 1.26 -2.48 9.43
C ASP A 287 1.63 -1.70 8.15
N VAL A 288 2.79 -1.97 7.55
CA VAL A 288 3.23 -1.35 6.28
C VAL A 288 2.26 -1.68 5.14
N VAL A 289 1.80 -2.92 5.04
CA VAL A 289 0.79 -3.37 4.05
C VAL A 289 -0.58 -2.74 4.33
N GLN A 290 -0.88 -2.43 5.58
CA GLN A 290 -2.07 -1.66 5.99
C GLN A 290 -1.90 -0.13 5.83
N GLY A 291 -0.79 0.34 5.25
CA GLY A 291 -0.52 1.76 5.03
C GLY A 291 -0.04 2.52 6.28
N ARG A 292 0.33 1.82 7.36
CA ARG A 292 0.92 2.39 8.58
C ARG A 292 2.43 2.51 8.43
N LEU A 293 2.86 3.65 7.88
CA LEU A 293 4.23 3.93 7.50
C LEU A 293 4.97 4.87 8.48
N GLY A 294 4.26 5.42 9.47
CA GLY A 294 4.81 6.33 10.47
C GLY A 294 5.52 5.58 11.61
N MET A 295 6.52 6.24 12.20
CA MET A 295 7.21 5.77 13.41
C MET A 295 6.23 5.59 14.57
N ARG A 296 6.52 4.64 15.47
CA ARG A 296 5.74 4.46 16.70
C ARG A 296 6.34 5.22 17.88
N LYS A 297 7.66 5.17 18.04
CA LYS A 297 8.35 5.82 19.15
C LYS A 297 8.17 7.33 19.08
N SER A 298 7.86 7.92 20.23
CA SER A 298 7.91 9.37 20.41
C SER A 298 9.34 9.85 20.21
N CYS A 299 9.50 10.98 19.52
CA CYS A 299 10.82 11.46 19.14
C CYS A 299 10.97 12.99 19.15
N GLY A 300 9.92 13.73 19.50
CA GLY A 300 9.98 15.17 19.69
C GLY A 300 10.18 15.58 21.15
N HIS A 301 10.24 16.90 21.37
CA HIS A 301 9.92 17.48 22.67
C HIS A 301 8.45 17.22 23.00
N VAL A 302 7.57 17.32 22.00
CA VAL A 302 6.15 16.97 22.07
C VAL A 302 5.75 16.10 20.87
N ASP A 303 4.97 15.06 21.14
CA ASP A 303 4.45 14.12 20.14
C ASP A 303 2.92 14.08 20.20
N PHE A 304 2.26 14.34 19.07
CA PHE A 304 0.81 14.38 18.94
C PHE A 304 0.28 13.14 18.25
N TYR A 305 -0.70 12.49 18.86
CA TYR A 305 -1.35 11.27 18.36
C TYR A 305 -2.86 11.51 18.15
N PRO A 306 -3.27 12.25 17.11
CA PRO A 306 -4.68 12.42 16.78
C PRO A 306 -5.33 11.05 16.54
N ASN A 307 -6.49 10.81 17.15
CA ASN A 307 -7.19 9.52 17.13
C ASN A 307 -6.28 8.33 17.53
N GLY A 308 -5.33 8.55 18.44
CA GLY A 308 -4.37 7.53 18.89
C GLY A 308 -3.28 7.20 17.86
N GLY A 309 -3.18 7.97 16.78
CA GLY A 309 -2.15 7.87 15.76
C GLY A 309 -2.24 6.66 14.83
N LYS A 310 -3.35 5.91 14.82
CA LYS A 310 -3.50 4.66 14.05
C LYS A 310 -4.50 4.72 12.90
N GLN A 311 -5.64 5.38 13.09
CA GLN A 311 -6.72 5.44 12.11
C GLN A 311 -7.26 6.86 12.00
N GLN A 312 -7.15 7.44 10.80
CA GLN A 312 -7.75 8.73 10.47
C GLN A 312 -8.88 8.53 9.45
N PRO A 313 -9.88 9.44 9.38
CA PRO A 313 -10.86 9.42 8.28
C PRO A 313 -10.15 9.77 6.94
N ALA A 314 -9.84 8.75 6.11
CA ALA A 314 -9.02 8.76 4.87
C ALA A 314 -7.54 8.39 5.06
N CYS A 315 -6.66 8.59 4.06
CA CYS A 315 -5.27 8.10 4.04
C CYS A 315 -4.46 8.57 5.27
N SER A 316 -4.32 7.70 6.27
CA SER A 316 -3.72 8.02 7.58
C SER A 316 -2.35 8.68 7.49
N HIS A 317 -1.45 8.19 6.61
CA HIS A 317 -0.08 8.70 6.51
C HIS A 317 0.04 10.12 5.97
N SER A 318 -0.84 10.52 5.05
CA SER A 318 -0.83 11.87 4.46
C SER A 318 -1.59 12.88 5.31
N LYS A 319 -2.43 12.44 6.26
CA LYS A 319 -3.25 13.32 7.09
C LYS A 319 -2.47 14.25 8.00
N ALA A 320 -1.23 13.93 8.37
CA ALA A 320 -0.40 14.86 9.13
C ALA A 320 -0.17 16.18 8.38
N THR A 321 -0.05 16.14 7.05
CA THR A 321 0.11 17.36 6.22
C THR A 321 -1.13 18.24 6.24
N GLU A 322 -2.30 17.62 6.16
CA GLU A 322 -3.60 18.32 6.23
C GLU A 322 -3.85 18.89 7.63
N PHE A 323 -3.65 18.10 8.70
CA PHE A 323 -3.83 18.60 10.07
C PHE A 323 -2.91 19.79 10.37
N TYR A 324 -1.67 19.75 9.88
CA TYR A 324 -0.78 20.88 10.05
C TYR A 324 -1.26 22.10 9.25
N ALA A 325 -1.60 21.95 7.97
CA ALA A 325 -2.12 23.05 7.15
C ALA A 325 -3.41 23.66 7.73
N ASP A 326 -4.33 22.83 8.21
CA ASP A 326 -5.58 23.26 8.86
C ASP A 326 -5.29 24.03 10.16
N SER A 327 -4.24 23.66 10.90
CA SER A 327 -3.81 24.38 12.10
C SER A 327 -3.23 25.76 11.82
N VAL A 328 -2.71 26.00 10.60
CA VAL A 328 -2.29 27.33 10.12
C VAL A 328 -3.52 28.15 9.71
N ARG A 329 -4.46 27.52 9.01
CA ARG A 329 -5.68 28.15 8.46
C ARG A 329 -6.57 28.79 9.52
N TYR A 330 -7.13 27.97 10.41
CA TYR A 330 -8.12 28.36 11.43
C TYR A 330 -8.49 27.25 12.43
N CYS A 331 -8.07 26.00 12.21
CA CYS A 331 -8.47 24.90 13.09
C CYS A 331 -7.62 24.85 14.34
N ASN A 332 -8.30 24.87 15.49
CA ASN A 332 -7.65 24.66 16.75
C ASN A 332 -7.83 23.20 17.19
N PHE A 333 -6.72 22.47 17.33
CA PHE A 333 -6.72 21.07 17.74
C PHE A 333 -6.28 20.97 19.20
N PRO A 334 -7.19 21.14 20.18
CA PRO A 334 -6.82 21.03 21.59
C PRO A 334 -6.36 19.60 21.89
N THR A 335 -5.27 19.49 22.64
CA THR A 335 -4.66 18.23 23.02
C THR A 335 -4.48 18.14 24.52
N ARG A 336 -4.38 16.91 25.02
CA ARG A 336 -4.03 16.63 26.42
C ARG A 336 -2.89 15.63 26.49
N SER A 337 -1.97 15.87 27.41
CA SER A 337 -0.90 14.95 27.74
C SER A 337 -1.46 13.74 28.47
N CYS A 338 -1.20 12.54 27.95
CA CYS A 338 -1.66 11.28 28.53
C CYS A 338 -0.61 10.18 28.36
N LYS A 339 -0.69 9.11 29.15
CA LYS A 339 0.21 7.94 28.98
C LYS A 339 -0.18 7.12 27.75
N SER A 340 -1.47 7.04 27.46
CA SER A 340 -2.02 6.28 26.32
C SER A 340 -3.26 6.96 25.75
N TYR A 341 -3.66 6.55 24.56
CA TYR A 341 -4.93 6.99 23.97
C TYR A 341 -6.13 6.47 24.75
N ASP A 342 -6.05 5.29 25.37
CA ASP A 342 -7.14 4.74 26.18
C ASP A 342 -7.36 5.56 27.45
N ASP A 343 -6.28 6.04 28.09
CA ASP A 343 -6.38 6.99 29.22
C ASP A 343 -7.02 8.32 28.79
N PHE A 344 -6.69 8.79 27.57
CA PHE A 344 -7.33 9.96 26.97
C PHE A 344 -8.82 9.74 26.76
N LEU A 345 -9.24 8.58 26.26
CA LEU A 345 -10.64 8.21 26.09
C LEU A 345 -11.38 8.08 27.42
N ALA A 346 -10.72 7.54 28.44
CA ALA A 346 -11.27 7.37 29.78
C ALA A 346 -11.35 8.68 30.57
N GLY A 347 -10.73 9.76 30.09
CA GLY A 347 -10.68 11.05 30.78
C GLY A 347 -9.82 11.04 32.05
N THR A 348 -8.90 10.09 32.18
CA THR A 348 -8.06 9.88 33.37
C THR A 348 -6.73 10.64 33.33
N CYS A 349 -6.51 11.45 32.28
CA CYS A 349 -5.29 12.23 32.09
C CYS A 349 -5.11 13.36 33.12
N ALA A 350 -3.88 13.87 33.24
CA ALA A 350 -3.50 14.90 34.20
C ALA A 350 -4.53 16.06 34.27
N SER A 351 -4.96 16.39 35.50
CA SER A 351 -6.15 17.20 35.75
C SER A 351 -5.95 18.72 35.66
N SER A 352 -4.70 19.20 35.63
CA SER A 352 -4.39 20.65 35.63
C SER A 352 -3.73 21.07 34.33
N CYS A 353 -4.35 22.01 33.60
CA CYS A 353 -3.75 22.70 32.45
C CYS A 353 -2.90 23.92 32.86
N ALA A 354 -2.65 24.13 34.16
CA ALA A 354 -2.09 25.38 34.67
C ALA A 354 -0.59 25.56 34.38
N ASP A 355 0.13 24.50 34.05
CA ASP A 355 1.58 24.51 33.82
C ASP A 355 1.99 24.76 32.35
N GLY A 356 1.02 24.82 31.43
CA GLY A 356 1.27 24.96 29.99
C GLY A 356 1.99 23.76 29.35
N ARG A 357 2.28 22.70 30.12
CA ARG A 357 2.97 21.48 29.65
C ARG A 357 1.99 20.37 29.27
N THR A 358 0.85 20.33 29.96
CA THR A 358 -0.10 19.21 29.93
C THR A 358 -1.28 19.42 28.99
N CYS A 359 -1.55 20.67 28.60
CA CYS A 359 -2.61 21.04 27.67
C CYS A 359 -2.06 22.03 26.64
N GLY A 360 -2.33 21.79 25.37
CA GLY A 360 -1.84 22.63 24.28
C GLY A 360 -2.60 22.39 23.00
N HIS A 361 -2.07 22.87 21.89
CA HIS A 361 -2.70 22.74 20.59
C HIS A 361 -1.75 22.04 19.61
N MET A 362 -2.26 21.04 18.90
CA MET A 362 -1.49 20.32 17.87
C MET A 362 -1.27 21.21 16.65
N GLY A 363 -0.08 21.10 16.04
CA GLY A 363 0.26 21.75 14.77
C GLY A 363 0.99 23.08 14.95
N HIS A 364 0.73 24.02 14.06
CA HIS A 364 1.42 25.30 13.99
C HIS A 364 1.45 26.09 15.32
N PRO A 365 0.37 26.16 16.14
CA PRO A 365 0.39 26.86 17.42
C PRO A 365 1.21 26.19 18.53
N ALA A 366 1.73 24.97 18.33
CA ALA A 366 2.53 24.28 19.33
C ALA A 366 3.83 25.04 19.63
N SER A 367 4.18 25.16 20.91
CA SER A 367 5.41 25.79 21.39
C SER A 367 5.82 25.24 22.76
N MET A 368 7.07 25.46 23.17
CA MET A 368 7.49 25.24 24.55
C MET A 368 6.63 26.09 25.52
N PRO A 369 6.38 25.62 26.77
CA PRO A 369 6.95 24.44 27.43
C PRO A 369 6.15 23.13 27.20
N LEU A 370 5.33 23.03 26.14
CA LEU A 370 4.56 21.82 25.83
C LEU A 370 5.49 20.63 25.57
N THR A 371 5.32 19.52 26.30
CA THR A 371 6.21 18.35 26.21
C THR A 371 5.51 17.01 26.45
N GLY A 372 6.04 15.94 25.87
CA GLY A 372 5.56 14.57 26.06
C GLY A 372 4.49 14.14 25.04
N ASN A 373 3.76 13.07 25.36
CA ASN A 373 2.78 12.49 24.44
C ASN A 373 1.39 13.10 24.63
N HIS A 374 0.86 13.68 23.57
CA HIS A 374 -0.39 14.41 23.53
C HIS A 374 -1.40 13.72 22.62
N PHE A 375 -2.65 13.68 23.05
CA PHE A 375 -3.75 13.02 22.33
C PHE A 375 -4.89 14.00 22.08
N THR A 376 -5.57 13.80 20.96
CA THR A 376 -6.78 14.53 20.59
C THR A 376 -7.69 13.65 19.73
N LYS A 377 -8.99 13.98 19.69
CA LYS A 377 -9.95 13.39 18.75
C LYS A 377 -10.12 14.35 17.57
N THR A 378 -10.09 13.79 16.36
CA THR A 378 -10.40 14.54 15.13
C THR A 378 -11.57 13.86 14.40
N SER A 379 -12.55 14.63 13.92
CA SER A 379 -13.67 14.15 13.10
C SER A 379 -13.74 14.89 11.76
N LYS A 380 -14.40 14.30 10.75
CA LYS A 380 -14.60 14.95 9.42
C LYS A 380 -15.27 16.33 9.49
N GLN A 381 -15.99 16.63 10.57
CA GLN A 381 -16.74 17.89 10.75
C GLN A 381 -15.98 18.96 11.53
N GLN A 382 -14.87 18.63 12.19
CA GLN A 382 -14.21 19.50 13.18
C GLN A 382 -13.60 20.77 12.57
N CYS A 383 -13.39 20.78 11.25
CA CYS A 383 -12.86 21.90 10.46
C CYS A 383 -13.83 22.41 9.38
N ALA A 384 -15.09 21.98 9.39
CA ALA A 384 -16.05 22.18 8.29
C ALA A 384 -16.71 23.57 8.26
N PHE A 385 -15.91 24.64 8.27
CA PHE A 385 -16.36 25.98 7.87
C PHE A 385 -15.29 26.62 6.97
N LYS A 386 -15.48 26.51 5.65
CA LYS A 386 -14.78 27.34 4.66
C LYS A 386 -15.39 28.74 4.72
N PRO A 387 -14.66 29.81 5.12
CA PRO A 387 -15.11 31.15 4.75
C PRO A 387 -14.88 31.29 3.25
N VAL A 388 -15.95 31.22 2.46
CA VAL A 388 -15.89 31.57 1.04
C VAL A 388 -15.53 33.06 0.97
N ARG A 389 -14.34 33.40 0.44
CA ARG A 389 -14.03 34.77 0.01
C ARG A 389 -14.95 35.11 -1.16
N ILE A 390 -16.14 35.64 -0.88
CA ILE A 390 -16.95 36.29 -1.90
C ILE A 390 -16.34 37.68 -2.11
N ASN A 391 -15.63 37.87 -3.22
CA ASN A 391 -15.31 39.20 -3.72
C ASN A 391 -16.62 39.85 -4.16
N LEU A 392 -17.28 40.56 -3.24
CA LEU A 392 -18.43 41.40 -3.57
C LEU A 392 -17.93 42.62 -4.35
N ARG A 393 -17.92 42.53 -5.68
CA ARG A 393 -18.19 43.73 -6.48
C ARG A 393 -19.67 44.05 -6.29
N THR A 394 -19.93 45.16 -5.64
CA THR A 394 -21.26 45.74 -5.45
C THR A 394 -21.93 45.95 -6.80
N GLN A 395 -22.90 45.10 -7.13
CA GLN A 395 -24.03 45.49 -7.95
C GLN A 395 -25.30 45.14 -7.20
N THR A 396 -25.96 46.20 -6.77
CA THR A 396 -27.24 46.22 -6.08
C THR A 396 -28.32 45.65 -6.98
N VAL A 397 -28.90 44.49 -6.63
CA VAL A 397 -30.25 44.13 -7.06
C VAL A 397 -30.97 43.49 -5.87
N SER A 398 -31.91 44.26 -5.32
CA SER A 398 -32.89 43.81 -4.34
C SER A 398 -33.81 42.76 -4.97
N ARG A 399 -33.91 41.57 -4.36
CA ARG A 399 -35.11 40.73 -4.42
C ARG A 399 -35.38 40.13 -3.05
N THR A 400 -36.50 40.56 -2.48
CA THR A 400 -37.18 40.01 -1.30
C THR A 400 -37.49 38.52 -1.50
N LEU A 401 -37.14 37.70 -0.51
CA LEU A 401 -37.46 36.26 -0.47
C LEU A 401 -38.86 36.06 0.11
N ASP A 402 -39.66 35.25 -0.60
CA ASP A 402 -41.05 34.91 -0.31
C ASP A 402 -41.14 33.87 0.84
N PRO A 403 -41.84 34.16 1.96
CA PRO A 403 -41.98 33.25 3.12
C PRO A 403 -42.58 31.89 2.78
N ASP A 404 -43.47 31.81 1.77
CA ASP A 404 -44.14 30.56 1.42
C ASP A 404 -43.19 29.58 0.71
N ALA A 405 -42.17 30.10 0.02
CA ALA A 405 -41.14 29.27 -0.62
C ALA A 405 -40.24 28.54 0.40
N MET A 406 -40.06 29.11 1.60
CA MET A 406 -39.29 28.47 2.67
C MET A 406 -40.08 27.33 3.33
N LEU A 407 -41.39 27.52 3.55
CA LEU A 407 -42.28 26.49 4.09
C LEU A 407 -42.37 25.29 3.14
N ILE A 408 -42.58 25.56 1.85
CA ILE A 408 -42.68 24.58 0.77
C ILE A 408 -41.38 23.77 0.59
N ASN A 409 -40.21 24.35 0.88
CA ASN A 409 -38.92 23.66 0.81
C ASN A 409 -38.62 22.78 2.02
N SER A 410 -39.34 22.94 3.14
CA SER A 410 -39.19 22.09 4.34
C SER A 410 -40.09 20.83 4.31
N LEU A 411 -41.02 20.77 3.36
CA LEU A 411 -41.97 19.66 3.22
C LEU A 411 -41.36 18.50 2.41
N GLY A 412 -41.73 17.27 2.78
CA GLY A 412 -41.35 16.06 2.03
C GLY A 412 -41.94 16.08 0.61
N ARG A 413 -41.25 15.41 -0.34
CA ARG A 413 -41.58 15.43 -1.78
C ARG A 413 -43.07 15.21 -2.10
N SER A 414 -43.78 14.38 -1.35
CA SER A 414 -45.21 14.09 -1.59
C SER A 414 -46.14 15.26 -1.24
N ALA A 415 -45.84 16.02 -0.18
CA ALA A 415 -46.63 17.20 0.21
C ALA A 415 -46.39 18.39 -0.72
N LYS A 416 -45.17 18.49 -1.28
CA LYS A 416 -44.80 19.49 -2.28
C LYS A 416 -45.58 19.32 -3.59
N ILE A 417 -45.76 18.07 -4.01
CA ILE A 417 -46.52 17.71 -5.23
C ILE A 417 -48.02 18.00 -5.05
N LEU A 418 -48.59 17.66 -3.88
CA LEU A 418 -50.00 17.96 -3.57
C LEU A 418 -50.30 19.47 -3.51
N LEU A 419 -49.38 20.27 -2.98
CA LEU A 419 -49.51 21.73 -2.99
C LEU A 419 -49.35 22.30 -4.41
N GLU A 420 -48.47 21.71 -5.23
CA GLU A 420 -48.25 22.15 -6.62
C GLU A 420 -49.44 21.84 -7.56
N GLU A 421 -50.23 20.80 -7.27
CA GLU A 421 -51.35 20.33 -8.10
C GLU A 421 -52.75 20.78 -7.62
N ALA A 422 -52.88 21.40 -6.44
CA ALA A 422 -54.16 21.89 -5.90
C ALA A 422 -54.63 23.21 -6.53
N GLU A 423 -55.96 23.35 -6.70
CA GLU A 423 -56.61 24.59 -7.15
C GLU A 423 -56.36 25.73 -6.14
N PRO A 424 -56.37 27.02 -6.55
CA PRO A 424 -55.90 28.14 -5.73
C PRO A 424 -56.58 28.29 -4.35
N GLU A 425 -57.86 27.92 -4.23
CA GLU A 425 -58.59 27.97 -2.96
C GLU A 425 -58.23 26.78 -2.04
N GLU A 426 -58.11 25.55 -2.58
CA GLU A 426 -57.68 24.36 -1.83
C GLU A 426 -56.22 24.46 -1.37
N ARG A 427 -55.33 25.01 -2.21
CA ARG A 427 -53.92 25.26 -1.85
C ARG A 427 -53.81 26.18 -0.63
N ARG A 428 -54.69 27.17 -0.55
CA ARG A 428 -54.72 28.14 0.55
C ARG A 428 -55.23 27.50 1.85
N GLU A 429 -56.28 26.68 1.78
CA GLU A 429 -56.77 25.91 2.93
C GLU A 429 -55.75 24.88 3.43
N LEU A 430 -55.02 24.21 2.54
CA LEU A 430 -53.95 23.27 2.90
C LEU A 430 -52.77 23.96 3.59
N LEU A 431 -52.37 25.15 3.12
CA LEU A 431 -51.29 25.93 3.71
C LEU A 431 -51.67 26.48 5.09
N ASP A 432 -52.93 26.88 5.29
CA ASP A 432 -53.42 27.36 6.59
C ASP A 432 -53.60 26.20 7.59
N ALA A 433 -54.05 25.02 7.14
CA ALA A 433 -54.09 23.81 7.98
C ALA A 433 -52.69 23.33 8.41
N LEU A 434 -51.70 23.41 7.52
CA LEU A 434 -50.29 23.10 7.82
C LEU A 434 -49.66 24.10 8.81
N ARG A 435 -50.05 25.37 8.73
CA ARG A 435 -49.63 26.41 9.68
C ARG A 435 -50.25 26.18 11.06
N GLU A 436 -51.52 25.78 11.15
CA GLU A 436 -52.17 25.43 12.42
C GLU A 436 -51.57 24.17 13.06
N GLU A 437 -51.31 23.11 12.29
CA GLU A 437 -50.72 21.88 12.83
C GLU A 437 -49.29 22.11 13.36
N MET A 438 -48.50 22.95 12.69
CA MET A 438 -47.17 23.36 13.16
C MET A 438 -47.23 24.28 14.39
N ALA A 439 -48.23 25.16 14.50
CA ALA A 439 -48.46 25.97 15.68
C ALA A 439 -48.85 25.10 16.90
N VAL A 440 -49.65 24.05 16.69
CA VAL A 440 -50.04 23.10 17.75
C VAL A 440 -48.86 22.21 18.20
N ARG A 441 -48.01 21.74 17.28
CA ARG A 441 -46.86 20.88 17.62
C ARG A 441 -45.67 21.61 18.27
N THR A 442 -45.54 22.92 18.04
CA THR A 442 -44.43 23.72 18.59
C THR A 442 -44.79 24.44 19.89
N GLY A 443 -46.07 24.46 20.28
CA GLY A 443 -46.52 25.02 21.55
C GLY A 443 -46.37 26.54 21.68
N ILE A 444 -46.23 27.27 20.56
CA ILE A 444 -46.13 28.73 20.54
C ILE A 444 -47.46 29.28 20.05
N GLY A 445 -48.33 29.60 21.00
CA GLY A 445 -49.50 30.43 20.73
C GLY A 445 -49.07 31.87 20.47
N THR A 446 -49.62 32.44 19.40
CA THR A 446 -49.64 33.86 19.02
C THR A 446 -48.35 34.48 18.47
N THR A 447 -48.56 35.22 17.38
CA THR A 447 -47.61 35.92 16.51
C THR A 447 -46.92 37.11 17.20
N PRO A 448 -45.58 37.27 17.08
CA PRO A 448 -44.91 38.53 17.38
C PRO A 448 -44.88 39.43 16.13
N LYS A 449 -45.15 40.73 16.34
CA LYS A 449 -45.08 41.80 15.33
C LYS A 449 -43.64 42.26 15.08
N GLU A 450 -43.43 42.89 13.94
CA GLU A 450 -42.16 43.26 13.28
C GLU A 450 -41.14 44.13 14.05
N ASP A 451 -41.32 44.48 15.32
CA ASP A 451 -40.53 45.56 15.96
C ASP A 451 -39.50 45.16 17.03
N ASP A 452 -39.27 43.88 17.31
CA ASP A 452 -38.32 43.47 18.38
C ASP A 452 -37.01 42.87 17.84
N PHE A 453 -36.29 43.62 16.99
CA PHE A 453 -34.87 43.38 16.70
C PHE A 453 -34.03 44.52 17.24
N GLU A 454 -33.65 44.46 18.52
CA GLU A 454 -32.43 45.10 18.97
C GLU A 454 -31.95 44.52 20.32
N VAL A 455 -30.63 44.26 20.40
CA VAL A 455 -29.84 43.96 21.60
C VAL A 455 -29.71 42.48 22.04
N MET A 456 -28.46 41.97 21.91
CA MET A 456 -27.75 40.93 22.71
C MET A 456 -28.51 39.66 23.16
N GLY A 457 -28.05 38.43 23.00
CA GLY A 457 -26.68 37.93 22.95
C GLY A 457 -26.68 36.42 23.22
N ARG A 458 -25.59 35.79 22.78
CA ARG A 458 -25.29 34.35 22.88
C ARG A 458 -25.25 33.86 24.33
N ARG A 459 -26.04 32.83 24.65
CA ARG A 459 -25.58 31.54 25.22
C ARG A 459 -26.78 30.64 25.53
N ASP A 460 -26.60 29.37 25.17
CA ASP A 460 -27.24 28.18 25.71
C ASP A 460 -28.77 28.02 25.54
N LEU A 461 -29.15 27.23 24.53
CA LEU A 461 -30.19 26.20 24.68
C LEU A 461 -30.08 25.14 23.54
N ARG A 462 -29.73 23.91 23.97
CA ARG A 462 -30.00 22.57 23.38
C ARG A 462 -29.10 22.13 22.19
N MET A 463 -28.28 21.07 22.23
CA MET A 463 -28.19 19.86 23.08
C MET A 463 -29.56 19.21 23.34
N ALA A 464 -30.03 18.43 22.36
CA ALA A 464 -30.88 17.22 22.47
C ALA A 464 -31.82 17.11 21.26
N ALA A 465 -31.37 16.42 20.20
CA ALA A 465 -32.19 15.61 19.26
C ALA A 465 -31.43 15.38 17.94
N ALA A 466 -30.54 14.39 17.92
CA ALA A 466 -30.16 13.67 16.69
C ALA A 466 -29.32 12.43 17.04
N SER A 467 -29.87 11.57 17.91
CA SER A 467 -29.45 10.18 18.05
C SER A 467 -30.69 9.32 17.78
N ARG A 468 -30.96 9.06 16.50
CA ARG A 468 -31.80 7.96 15.98
C ARG A 468 -31.88 8.09 14.46
N ASP A 469 -31.13 7.22 13.79
CA ASP A 469 -31.62 6.34 12.71
C ASP A 469 -30.43 5.85 11.88
N TYR A 470 -29.89 4.73 12.34
CA TYR A 470 -29.09 3.79 11.56
C TYR A 470 -29.92 2.51 11.49
N GLU A 471 -30.47 2.19 10.31
CA GLU A 471 -30.38 0.87 9.67
C GLU A 471 -31.15 0.84 8.33
N LEU A 472 -30.60 0.04 7.39
CA LEU A 472 -31.11 -0.36 6.06
C LEU A 472 -31.14 0.67 4.92
N HIS A 473 -30.10 0.70 4.07
CA HIS A 473 -30.02 -0.21 2.92
C HIS A 473 -28.73 -0.03 2.09
N SER A 474 -28.24 -1.19 1.66
CA SER A 474 -27.35 -1.48 0.54
C SER A 474 -27.73 -0.85 -0.80
N ASN A 475 -26.69 -0.70 -1.64
CA ASN A 475 -26.64 -0.57 -3.10
C ASN A 475 -26.71 0.84 -3.73
N VAL A 476 -25.80 0.99 -4.71
CA VAL A 476 -25.62 2.08 -5.68
C VAL A 476 -24.74 3.25 -5.21
N LEU A 477 -23.43 3.09 -5.42
CA LEU A 477 -22.58 4.18 -5.93
C LEU A 477 -21.78 3.60 -7.10
N LEU A 478 -22.40 3.70 -8.28
CA LEU A 478 -21.71 3.76 -9.56
C LEU A 478 -21.06 5.14 -9.68
N ASP A 479 -19.86 5.12 -10.24
CA ASP A 479 -19.21 6.18 -11.01
C ASP A 479 -18.73 7.45 -10.27
N ASP A 480 -17.42 7.50 -10.04
CA ASP A 480 -16.64 8.75 -9.99
C ASP A 480 -15.30 8.51 -10.72
N THR A 481 -15.38 7.91 -11.91
CA THR A 481 -14.29 7.82 -12.89
C THR A 481 -14.58 8.73 -14.08
N ALA A 482 -14.85 10.02 -13.82
CA ALA A 482 -15.09 10.98 -14.89
C ALA A 482 -14.74 12.42 -14.49
N TYR A 483 -13.48 12.71 -14.14
CA TYR A 483 -12.98 14.11 -14.13
C TYR A 483 -11.44 14.20 -14.16
N MET A 484 -10.78 13.56 -15.14
CA MET A 484 -9.36 13.83 -15.47
C MET A 484 -9.03 13.55 -16.97
N TYR A 485 -10.02 13.59 -17.86
CA TYR A 485 -9.81 13.52 -19.31
C TYR A 485 -10.82 14.40 -20.05
N SER A 486 -10.66 15.71 -19.93
CA SER A 486 -11.22 16.66 -20.90
C SER A 486 -10.43 17.95 -20.79
N GLU A 487 -9.37 18.06 -21.60
CA GLU A 487 -8.77 19.29 -22.17
C GLU A 487 -7.34 18.96 -22.62
N LEU A 488 -7.21 18.10 -23.64
CA LEU A 488 -6.02 18.04 -24.47
C LEU A 488 -6.48 17.97 -25.92
N ASN A 489 -6.29 19.07 -26.64
CA ASN A 489 -6.67 19.24 -28.03
C ASN A 489 -5.88 18.27 -28.94
N LYS A 490 -6.54 17.80 -29.99
CA LYS A 490 -6.06 16.80 -30.96
C LYS A 490 -4.99 17.30 -31.95
N GLU A 491 -4.34 18.44 -31.69
CA GLU A 491 -3.31 19.00 -32.58
C GLU A 491 -1.87 18.85 -32.07
N ASP A 492 -1.64 18.46 -30.80
CA ASP A 492 -0.27 18.30 -30.25
C ASP A 492 0.30 16.87 -30.33
N PHE A 493 -0.43 15.91 -30.92
CA PHE A 493 0.08 14.54 -31.14
C PHE A 493 0.93 14.39 -32.41
N GLY A 494 1.07 15.44 -33.22
CA GLY A 494 1.88 15.44 -34.44
C GLY A 494 3.39 15.55 -34.22
N ASP A 495 3.83 16.15 -33.11
CA ASP A 495 5.25 16.50 -32.91
C ASP A 495 5.99 15.63 -31.87
N ILE A 496 5.32 14.64 -31.27
CA ILE A 496 5.94 13.66 -30.34
C ILE A 496 6.36 12.36 -31.06
N ALA A 497 5.95 12.15 -32.31
CA ALA A 497 6.37 10.99 -33.12
C ALA A 497 7.71 11.20 -33.86
N LEU A 498 8.35 12.37 -33.73
CA LEU A 498 9.61 12.70 -34.43
C LEU A 498 10.82 12.96 -33.51
N SER A 499 10.67 12.87 -32.19
CA SER A 499 11.78 13.03 -31.23
C SER A 499 12.33 11.71 -30.65
N VAL A 500 11.78 10.55 -31.03
CA VAL A 500 12.26 9.22 -30.57
C VAL A 500 13.27 8.58 -31.55
N LYS A 501 13.79 9.33 -32.53
CA LYS A 501 14.84 8.87 -33.46
C LYS A 501 16.16 9.67 -33.46
N ARG A 502 16.36 10.61 -32.53
CA ARG A 502 17.66 11.31 -32.38
C ARG A 502 18.00 11.58 -30.91
N THR A 503 18.42 10.53 -30.23
CA THR A 503 19.41 10.57 -29.13
C THR A 503 20.15 9.22 -29.10
N GLN A 504 20.65 8.81 -30.27
CA GLN A 504 21.94 8.13 -30.29
C GLN A 504 23.01 9.19 -30.02
N GLU A 505 24.05 8.81 -29.28
CA GLU A 505 25.19 9.63 -28.82
C GLU A 505 25.03 10.24 -27.41
N ALA A 506 25.07 9.35 -26.41
CA ALA A 506 25.67 9.68 -25.13
C ALA A 506 27.21 9.73 -25.30
N PRO A 507 27.92 10.69 -24.69
CA PRO A 507 29.37 10.76 -24.81
C PRO A 507 30.02 9.59 -24.07
N TYR A 508 30.72 8.78 -24.84
CA TYR A 508 31.73 7.82 -24.41
C TYR A 508 32.76 8.51 -23.50
N PHE A 509 32.90 8.04 -22.27
CA PHE A 509 34.22 7.82 -21.69
C PHE A 509 34.34 6.34 -21.36
N ALA A 510 35.14 5.67 -22.18
CA ALA A 510 35.62 4.33 -21.93
C ALA A 510 36.56 4.38 -20.71
N HIS A 511 36.14 3.76 -19.61
CA HIS A 511 37.04 2.92 -18.85
C HIS A 511 36.61 1.48 -19.09
N SER A 512 37.40 0.81 -19.92
CA SER A 512 37.42 -0.64 -19.99
C SER A 512 37.83 -1.17 -18.62
N GLU A 513 36.96 -1.94 -17.99
CA GLU A 513 37.39 -3.20 -17.37
C GLU A 513 36.18 -4.13 -17.39
N ALA A 514 36.37 -5.28 -18.04
CA ALA A 514 35.42 -6.37 -18.03
C ALA A 514 35.09 -6.72 -16.57
N THR A 515 33.87 -6.45 -16.12
CA THR A 515 33.38 -7.00 -14.86
C THR A 515 33.28 -8.50 -15.06
N LYS A 516 34.29 -9.22 -14.56
CA LYS A 516 34.34 -10.69 -14.51
C LYS A 516 32.99 -11.22 -14.01
N GLY A 517 32.52 -12.32 -14.60
CA GLY A 517 31.32 -12.99 -14.12
C GLY A 517 31.47 -13.39 -12.65
N LEU A 518 30.36 -13.43 -11.92
CA LEU A 518 30.36 -13.85 -10.52
C LEU A 518 30.34 -15.38 -10.47
N SER A 519 31.33 -16.00 -9.85
CA SER A 519 31.38 -17.46 -9.64
C SER A 519 31.27 -17.79 -8.15
N PHE A 520 30.73 -18.98 -7.86
CA PHE A 520 30.75 -19.55 -6.51
C PHE A 520 31.48 -20.90 -6.53
N PRO A 521 32.27 -21.23 -5.51
CA PRO A 521 33.03 -22.50 -5.48
C PRO A 521 32.15 -23.74 -5.65
N ASP A 522 30.97 -23.74 -5.03
CA ASP A 522 30.06 -24.89 -5.01
C ASP A 522 28.98 -24.86 -6.11
N LEU A 523 29.06 -23.91 -7.05
CA LEU A 523 28.08 -23.76 -8.13
C LEU A 523 28.78 -23.49 -9.47
N PRO A 524 28.83 -24.47 -10.40
CA PRO A 524 29.58 -24.34 -11.63
C PRO A 524 29.03 -23.26 -12.56
N GLY A 525 29.97 -22.64 -13.30
CA GLY A 525 29.70 -21.55 -14.24
C GLY A 525 29.78 -20.17 -13.59
N GLU A 526 29.65 -19.15 -14.44
CA GLU A 526 29.63 -17.74 -14.01
C GLU A 526 28.22 -17.15 -14.16
N PHE A 527 27.83 -16.30 -13.23
CA PHE A 527 26.66 -15.45 -13.33
C PHE A 527 27.03 -14.17 -14.08
N ASP A 528 26.33 -13.91 -15.17
CA ASP A 528 26.40 -12.63 -15.87
C ASP A 528 25.89 -11.50 -14.96
N ILE A 529 26.72 -10.48 -14.76
CA ILE A 529 26.40 -9.29 -13.97
C ILE A 529 26.42 -8.02 -14.84
N SER A 530 26.31 -8.17 -16.15
CA SER A 530 26.22 -7.08 -17.11
C SER A 530 24.78 -6.57 -17.30
N GLY A 531 24.62 -5.44 -17.99
CA GLY A 531 23.32 -4.88 -18.33
C GLY A 531 22.40 -4.65 -17.12
N ASN A 532 21.16 -5.11 -17.20
CA ASN A 532 20.20 -5.03 -16.10
C ASN A 532 20.44 -6.10 -15.02
N LEU A 533 21.22 -7.15 -15.30
CA LEU A 533 21.52 -8.22 -14.33
C LEU A 533 22.44 -7.76 -13.19
N LYS A 534 23.12 -6.62 -13.33
CA LYS A 534 23.88 -5.97 -12.25
C LYS A 534 23.03 -5.58 -11.03
N TYR A 535 21.71 -5.48 -11.19
CA TYR A 535 20.76 -5.24 -10.09
C TYR A 535 20.25 -6.54 -9.45
N PHE A 536 20.59 -7.68 -10.03
CA PHE A 536 20.23 -9.03 -9.57
C PHE A 536 21.51 -9.83 -9.26
N VAL A 537 22.39 -9.27 -8.43
CA VAL A 537 23.62 -9.97 -7.99
C VAL A 537 23.23 -10.98 -6.91
N PRO A 538 23.26 -12.30 -7.20
CA PRO A 538 22.78 -13.29 -6.27
C PRO A 538 23.78 -13.53 -5.14
N GLN A 539 23.30 -14.08 -4.01
CA GLN A 539 24.15 -14.65 -2.99
C GLN A 539 24.55 -16.08 -3.34
N GLY A 540 25.66 -16.51 -2.75
CA GLY A 540 26.17 -17.85 -2.93
C GLY A 540 25.24 -18.94 -2.39
N PRO A 541 25.40 -20.17 -2.90
CA PRO A 541 24.63 -21.32 -2.44
C PRO A 541 24.69 -21.58 -0.93
N ASP A 542 25.82 -21.24 -0.29
CA ASP A 542 26.05 -21.33 1.15
C ASP A 542 25.10 -20.43 1.96
N LYS A 543 24.65 -19.32 1.38
CA LYS A 543 23.67 -18.40 1.99
C LYS A 543 22.25 -18.76 1.62
N VAL A 544 22.00 -19.05 0.34
CA VAL A 544 20.65 -19.33 -0.17
C VAL A 544 20.13 -20.67 0.37
N LYS A 545 21.02 -21.67 0.50
CA LYS A 545 20.75 -23.02 1.02
C LYS A 545 19.47 -23.66 0.44
N PRO A 546 19.34 -23.76 -0.90
CA PRO A 546 18.19 -24.44 -1.49
C PRO A 546 18.20 -25.92 -1.08
N ARG A 547 17.02 -26.47 -0.80
CA ARG A 547 16.78 -27.87 -0.48
C ARG A 547 15.77 -28.47 -1.46
N PHE A 548 15.97 -29.72 -1.81
CA PHE A 548 15.15 -30.45 -2.77
C PHE A 548 14.52 -31.66 -2.08
N LEU A 549 13.20 -31.64 -1.97
CA LEU A 549 12.42 -32.64 -1.24
C LEU A 549 11.65 -33.50 -2.24
N LEU A 550 12.11 -34.72 -2.50
CA LEU A 550 11.50 -35.65 -3.45
C LEU A 550 10.36 -36.44 -2.80
N HIS A 551 9.24 -36.50 -3.51
CA HIS A 551 8.06 -37.31 -3.22
C HIS A 551 7.67 -38.11 -4.46
N SER A 552 7.21 -39.36 -4.30
CA SER A 552 6.65 -40.14 -5.40
C SER A 552 5.68 -41.20 -4.90
N ASN A 553 4.94 -41.81 -5.83
CA ASN A 553 3.96 -42.86 -5.56
C ASN A 553 4.60 -44.20 -5.12
N LYS A 554 5.94 -44.33 -5.12
CA LYS A 554 6.66 -45.53 -4.65
C LYS A 554 6.59 -45.76 -3.15
N ALA A 555 6.26 -44.75 -2.35
CA ALA A 555 5.97 -44.95 -0.93
C ALA A 555 4.58 -45.60 -0.80
N LYS A 556 4.44 -46.59 0.09
CA LYS A 556 3.15 -47.22 0.46
C LYS A 556 2.10 -46.23 1.01
N GLU A 557 2.42 -44.93 1.08
CA GLU A 557 1.57 -43.82 1.48
C GLU A 557 1.81 -42.63 0.52
N PRO A 558 0.78 -42.16 -0.20
CA PRO A 558 0.86 -40.95 -1.03
C PRO A 558 1.36 -39.75 -0.21
N GLY A 559 2.25 -38.94 -0.81
CA GLY A 559 2.72 -37.69 -0.20
C GLY A 559 3.85 -37.79 0.84
N LYS A 560 4.40 -38.98 1.10
CA LYS A 560 5.56 -39.18 1.98
C LYS A 560 6.86 -38.66 1.35
N LEU A 561 7.70 -37.98 2.15
CA LEU A 561 9.05 -37.56 1.75
C LEU A 561 9.93 -38.80 1.57
N LEU A 562 10.51 -38.96 0.38
CA LEU A 562 11.45 -40.04 0.06
C LEU A 562 12.90 -39.61 0.29
N PHE A 563 13.23 -38.38 -0.07
CA PHE A 563 14.60 -37.89 -0.03
C PHE A 563 14.65 -36.37 0.15
N GLU A 564 15.64 -35.90 0.90
CA GLU A 564 15.94 -34.48 1.07
C GLU A 564 17.44 -34.26 0.90
N THR A 565 17.82 -33.33 0.02
CA THR A 565 19.22 -32.95 -0.17
C THR A 565 19.39 -31.45 -0.33
N GLY A 566 20.56 -30.96 0.08
CA GLY A 566 21.06 -29.62 -0.24
C GLY A 566 21.86 -29.64 -1.56
N LEU A 567 22.91 -28.85 -1.62
CA LEU A 567 23.80 -28.71 -2.80
C LEU A 567 24.87 -29.80 -2.92
N ASP A 568 24.54 -31.01 -2.47
CA ASP A 568 25.44 -32.16 -2.53
C ASP A 568 25.22 -32.95 -3.83
N TRP A 569 26.23 -32.95 -4.70
CA TRP A 569 26.22 -33.66 -5.99
C TRP A 569 26.01 -35.17 -5.84
N VAL A 570 26.52 -35.76 -4.76
CA VAL A 570 26.29 -37.18 -4.43
C VAL A 570 24.81 -37.39 -4.14
N GLY A 571 24.22 -36.51 -3.32
CA GLY A 571 22.80 -36.54 -3.02
C GLY A 571 21.90 -36.39 -4.26
N PHE A 572 22.31 -35.62 -5.27
CA PHE A 572 21.57 -35.53 -6.54
C PHE A 572 21.54 -36.86 -7.30
N SER A 573 22.65 -37.61 -7.27
CA SER A 573 22.74 -38.92 -7.89
C SER A 573 21.88 -39.96 -7.15
N ASP A 574 21.86 -39.92 -5.82
CA ASP A 574 21.00 -40.78 -5.01
C ASP A 574 19.51 -40.50 -5.28
N MET A 575 19.13 -39.22 -5.41
CA MET A 575 17.78 -38.82 -5.79
C MET A 575 17.35 -39.44 -7.13
N ALA A 576 18.26 -39.51 -8.11
CA ALA A 576 17.97 -40.10 -9.43
C ALA A 576 17.51 -41.56 -9.32
N SER A 577 18.12 -42.34 -8.42
CA SER A 577 17.77 -43.75 -8.20
C SER A 577 16.35 -43.96 -7.62
N MET A 578 15.77 -42.92 -7.02
CA MET A 578 14.46 -42.97 -6.38
C MET A 578 13.30 -42.60 -7.33
N ILE A 579 13.62 -42.01 -8.48
CA ILE A 579 12.65 -41.65 -9.52
C ILE A 579 12.41 -42.88 -10.41
N ASP A 580 11.16 -43.10 -10.77
CA ASP A 580 10.80 -44.12 -11.77
C ASP A 580 11.06 -43.61 -13.20
N PRO A 581 11.85 -44.33 -14.02
CA PRO A 581 12.06 -43.95 -15.40
C PRO A 581 10.74 -43.84 -16.17
N GLY A 582 10.59 -42.76 -16.93
CA GLY A 582 9.43 -42.51 -17.78
C GLY A 582 8.23 -41.85 -17.08
N GLN A 583 8.30 -41.57 -15.77
CA GLN A 583 7.31 -40.73 -15.09
C GLN A 583 7.57 -39.24 -15.35
N LYS A 584 6.51 -38.43 -15.24
CA LYS A 584 6.64 -36.98 -15.17
C LYS A 584 7.33 -36.56 -13.88
N LEU A 585 8.15 -35.51 -13.98
CA LEU A 585 8.78 -34.87 -12.83
C LEU A 585 8.22 -33.46 -12.68
N TYR A 586 7.51 -33.21 -11.59
CA TYR A 586 7.01 -31.89 -11.23
C TYR A 586 7.99 -31.21 -10.27
N LEU A 587 8.40 -29.98 -10.59
CA LEU A 587 9.21 -29.14 -9.73
C LEU A 587 8.34 -28.00 -9.20
N ILE A 588 8.04 -27.98 -7.90
CA ILE A 588 7.16 -26.95 -7.31
C ILE A 588 8.00 -25.98 -6.50
N VAL A 589 7.99 -24.70 -6.88
CA VAL A 589 8.88 -23.66 -6.34
C VAL A 589 8.08 -22.50 -5.76
N HIS A 590 8.29 -22.20 -4.48
CA HIS A 590 7.61 -21.09 -3.82
C HIS A 590 8.21 -19.72 -4.13
N GLY A 591 7.48 -18.67 -3.75
CA GLY A 591 7.92 -17.28 -3.81
C GLY A 591 8.41 -16.70 -2.49
N PHE A 592 8.33 -15.37 -2.39
CA PHE A 592 8.78 -14.57 -1.25
C PHE A 592 8.06 -14.93 0.05
N LEU A 593 8.80 -15.01 1.17
CA LEU A 593 8.30 -15.32 2.52
C LEU A 593 7.49 -16.63 2.65
N SER A 594 7.64 -17.54 1.69
CA SER A 594 7.02 -18.87 1.69
C SER A 594 8.07 -19.95 1.96
N SER A 595 7.63 -21.21 2.07
CA SER A 595 8.50 -22.38 2.20
C SER A 595 7.83 -23.63 1.64
N ALA A 596 8.60 -24.71 1.47
CA ALA A 596 8.05 -26.02 1.11
C ALA A 596 7.03 -26.59 2.11
N LYS A 597 6.97 -26.06 3.34
CA LYS A 597 6.01 -26.51 4.36
C LYS A 597 4.66 -25.81 4.27
N THR A 598 4.52 -24.79 3.42
CA THR A 598 3.26 -24.05 3.28
C THR A 598 2.15 -24.96 2.73
N GLU A 599 0.92 -24.70 3.16
CA GLU A 599 -0.26 -25.52 2.84
C GLU A 599 -0.40 -25.71 1.32
N TRP A 600 -0.35 -24.63 0.54
CA TRP A 600 -0.51 -24.73 -0.92
C TRP A 600 0.53 -25.64 -1.60
N MET A 601 1.77 -25.72 -1.11
CA MET A 601 2.79 -26.61 -1.67
C MET A 601 2.52 -28.06 -1.30
N GLN A 602 2.12 -28.31 -0.06
CA GLN A 602 1.78 -29.66 0.40
C GLN A 602 0.52 -30.18 -0.27
N ASP A 603 -0.49 -29.32 -0.41
CA ASP A 603 -1.72 -29.61 -1.12
C ASP A 603 -1.44 -29.91 -2.59
N MET A 604 -0.76 -29.01 -3.31
CA MET A 604 -0.46 -29.21 -4.74
C MET A 604 0.35 -30.49 -4.99
N LYS A 605 1.35 -30.78 -4.15
CA LYS A 605 2.08 -32.06 -4.17
C LYS A 605 1.13 -33.24 -4.05
N THR A 606 0.25 -33.21 -3.04
CA THR A 606 -0.69 -34.30 -2.76
C THR A 606 -1.66 -34.50 -3.91
N GLU A 607 -2.25 -33.43 -4.43
CA GLU A 607 -3.16 -33.48 -5.58
C GLU A 607 -2.49 -34.04 -6.83
N ILE A 608 -1.24 -33.66 -7.12
CA ILE A 608 -0.51 -34.20 -8.27
C ILE A 608 -0.27 -35.71 -8.10
N LEU A 609 0.23 -36.13 -6.93
CA LEU A 609 0.53 -37.54 -6.67
C LEU A 609 -0.73 -38.43 -6.66
N ASP A 610 -1.86 -37.89 -6.20
CA ASP A 610 -3.14 -38.60 -6.17
C ASP A 610 -3.76 -38.76 -7.57
N LYS A 611 -3.43 -37.88 -8.52
CA LYS A 611 -4.03 -37.86 -9.87
C LYS A 611 -3.14 -38.43 -10.95
N GLU A 612 -1.83 -38.35 -10.77
CA GLU A 612 -0.85 -38.76 -11.78
C GLU A 612 0.22 -39.69 -11.21
N ASN A 613 0.68 -40.61 -12.05
CA ASN A 613 1.86 -41.39 -11.74
C ASN A 613 3.12 -40.55 -12.00
N ALA A 614 3.53 -39.78 -11.01
CA ALA A 614 4.58 -38.79 -11.12
C ALA A 614 5.50 -38.75 -9.90
N SER A 615 6.63 -38.08 -10.08
CA SER A 615 7.52 -37.66 -9.01
C SER A 615 7.39 -36.15 -8.83
N VAL A 616 7.35 -35.68 -7.58
CA VAL A 616 7.24 -34.27 -7.22
C VAL A 616 8.45 -33.88 -6.38
N VAL A 617 9.16 -32.83 -6.79
CA VAL A 617 10.22 -32.20 -6.00
C VAL A 617 9.72 -30.85 -5.50
N LEU A 618 9.59 -30.71 -4.19
CA LEU A 618 9.37 -29.42 -3.56
C LEU A 618 10.72 -28.72 -3.37
N VAL A 619 10.83 -27.50 -3.88
CA VAL A 619 12.04 -26.69 -3.79
C VAL A 619 11.89 -25.71 -2.63
N ASP A 620 12.62 -25.94 -1.55
CA ASP A 620 12.65 -25.04 -0.39
C ASP A 620 13.88 -24.14 -0.46
N TRP A 621 13.64 -22.84 -0.66
CA TRP A 621 14.67 -21.81 -0.61
C TRP A 621 14.31 -20.70 0.38
N SER A 622 13.51 -21.02 1.40
CA SER A 622 13.05 -20.09 2.44
C SER A 622 14.20 -19.35 3.14
N LYS A 623 15.38 -19.95 3.27
CA LYS A 623 16.58 -19.28 3.82
C LYS A 623 17.12 -18.18 2.90
N GLY A 624 17.03 -18.37 1.58
CA GLY A 624 17.42 -17.40 0.56
C GLY A 624 16.38 -16.32 0.28
N CYS A 625 15.14 -16.47 0.77
CA CYS A 625 14.11 -15.44 0.70
C CYS A 625 14.41 -14.22 1.62
N GLY A 626 15.29 -14.37 2.61
CA GLY A 626 15.66 -13.30 3.54
C GLY A 626 14.53 -12.89 4.49
N SER A 627 14.66 -11.69 5.09
CA SER A 627 13.58 -11.04 5.84
C SER A 627 12.69 -10.23 4.91
N VAL A 628 11.55 -9.74 5.42
CA VAL A 628 10.63 -8.85 4.67
C VAL A 628 11.36 -7.68 3.99
N LEU A 629 12.42 -7.15 4.61
CA LEU A 629 13.18 -6.00 4.10
C LEU A 629 14.18 -6.39 2.98
N GLY A 630 14.33 -7.68 2.68
CA GLY A 630 15.30 -8.24 1.75
C GLY A 630 14.75 -8.61 0.37
N TYR A 631 13.63 -8.03 -0.08
CA TYR A 631 12.99 -8.42 -1.36
C TYR A 631 13.94 -8.36 -2.57
N SER A 632 14.79 -7.34 -2.67
CA SER A 632 15.77 -7.24 -3.76
C SER A 632 16.81 -8.37 -3.72
N THR A 633 17.29 -8.73 -2.52
CA THR A 633 18.16 -9.89 -2.31
C THR A 633 17.44 -11.19 -2.67
N ALA A 634 16.18 -11.36 -2.26
CA ALA A 634 15.38 -12.52 -2.61
C ALA A 634 15.16 -12.65 -4.12
N ALA A 635 14.85 -11.53 -4.79
CA ALA A 635 14.70 -11.45 -6.23
C ALA A 635 16.01 -11.81 -6.95
N ALA A 636 17.16 -11.34 -6.46
CA ALA A 636 18.47 -11.75 -7.00
C ALA A 636 18.76 -13.25 -6.76
N ASN A 637 18.44 -13.76 -5.57
CA ASN A 637 18.69 -15.15 -5.17
C ASN A 637 17.89 -16.18 -6.00
N THR A 638 16.82 -15.76 -6.69
CA THR A 638 16.12 -16.60 -7.68
C THR A 638 17.09 -17.19 -8.71
N ARG A 639 18.16 -16.47 -9.07
CA ARG A 639 19.20 -16.94 -9.99
C ARG A 639 20.01 -18.11 -9.42
N THR A 640 20.38 -18.06 -8.14
CA THR A 640 21.08 -19.16 -7.47
C THR A 640 20.18 -20.40 -7.37
N VAL A 641 18.92 -20.21 -6.98
CA VAL A 641 17.95 -21.31 -6.88
C VAL A 641 17.75 -21.97 -8.25
N ALA A 642 17.57 -21.16 -9.30
CA ALA A 642 17.42 -21.62 -10.68
C ALA A 642 18.61 -22.46 -11.15
N ARG A 643 19.84 -21.93 -10.98
CA ARG A 643 21.06 -22.62 -11.42
C ARG A 643 21.25 -23.95 -10.70
N THR A 644 21.06 -23.97 -9.38
CA THR A 644 21.15 -25.22 -8.62
C THR A 644 20.12 -26.24 -9.09
N LEU A 645 18.87 -25.81 -9.28
CA LEU A 645 17.80 -26.71 -9.73
C LEU A 645 18.03 -27.21 -11.16
N ALA A 646 18.56 -26.38 -12.06
CA ALA A 646 18.93 -26.78 -13.42
C ALA A 646 20.03 -27.85 -13.42
N LEU A 647 20.98 -27.76 -12.50
CA LEU A 647 22.03 -28.76 -12.33
C LEU A 647 21.50 -30.06 -11.73
N LEU A 648 20.56 -30.01 -10.78
CA LEU A 648 19.84 -31.20 -10.33
C LEU A 648 19.15 -31.89 -11.51
N VAL A 649 18.35 -31.15 -12.29
CA VAL A 649 17.64 -31.71 -13.45
C VAL A 649 18.60 -32.28 -14.48
N LYS A 650 19.73 -31.61 -14.76
CA LYS A 650 20.79 -32.15 -15.61
C LYS A 650 21.27 -33.51 -15.10
N THR A 651 21.59 -33.64 -13.82
CA THR A 651 22.01 -34.92 -13.21
C THR A 651 20.93 -36.00 -13.35
N LEU A 652 19.66 -35.66 -13.12
CA LEU A 652 18.55 -36.60 -13.28
C LEU A 652 18.37 -37.08 -14.74
N VAL A 653 18.54 -36.17 -15.70
CA VAL A 653 18.45 -36.48 -17.14
C VAL A 653 19.63 -37.34 -17.59
N GLU A 654 20.86 -36.99 -17.17
CA GLU A 654 22.07 -37.77 -17.50
C GLU A 654 22.07 -39.16 -16.87
N ALA A 655 21.46 -39.31 -15.69
CA ALA A 655 21.23 -40.61 -15.05
C ALA A 655 20.12 -41.44 -15.72
N GLY A 656 19.41 -40.89 -16.71
CA GLY A 656 18.28 -41.55 -17.38
C GLY A 656 17.03 -41.68 -16.49
N ALA A 657 16.97 -40.95 -15.37
CA ALA A 657 15.85 -41.00 -14.44
C ALA A 657 14.61 -40.27 -14.98
N VAL A 658 14.81 -39.20 -15.76
CA VAL A 658 13.73 -38.41 -16.36
C VAL A 658 14.12 -37.90 -17.75
N ALA A 659 13.18 -37.87 -18.69
CA ALA A 659 13.37 -37.16 -19.96
C ALA A 659 13.03 -35.68 -19.78
N LEU A 660 13.80 -34.78 -20.41
CA LEU A 660 13.64 -33.33 -20.20
C LEU A 660 12.24 -32.81 -20.60
N GLU A 661 11.61 -33.45 -21.58
CA GLU A 661 10.24 -33.19 -22.06
C GLU A 661 9.18 -33.58 -21.02
N GLN A 662 9.53 -34.45 -20.07
CA GLN A 662 8.66 -34.90 -18.97
C GLN A 662 8.83 -34.05 -17.69
N VAL A 663 9.69 -33.03 -17.74
CA VAL A 663 9.88 -32.10 -16.63
C VAL A 663 8.89 -30.95 -16.74
N HIS A 664 8.10 -30.76 -15.69
CA HIS A 664 7.15 -29.65 -15.54
C HIS A 664 7.50 -28.82 -14.31
N TYR A 665 7.96 -27.60 -14.55
CA TYR A 665 8.23 -26.61 -13.52
C TYR A 665 6.96 -25.82 -13.20
N ILE A 666 6.63 -25.64 -11.92
CA ILE A 666 5.52 -24.83 -11.44
C ILE A 666 6.06 -23.87 -10.38
N GLY A 667 6.05 -22.57 -10.65
CA GLY A 667 6.58 -21.55 -9.74
C GLY A 667 5.54 -20.51 -9.39
N HIS A 668 5.50 -20.07 -8.12
CA HIS A 668 4.63 -18.97 -7.67
C HIS A 668 5.43 -17.71 -7.35
N SER A 669 4.97 -16.52 -7.77
CA SER A 669 5.59 -15.24 -7.42
C SER A 669 7.06 -15.16 -7.82
N LEU A 670 8.00 -14.94 -6.88
CA LEU A 670 9.45 -15.06 -7.14
C LEU A 670 9.86 -16.46 -7.63
N GLY A 671 9.13 -17.51 -7.28
CA GLY A 671 9.29 -18.85 -7.81
C GLY A 671 8.92 -18.92 -9.31
N ALA A 672 7.91 -18.20 -9.77
CA ALA A 672 7.61 -18.14 -11.21
C ALA A 672 8.78 -17.50 -11.98
N GLN A 673 9.35 -16.43 -11.43
CA GLN A 673 10.52 -15.76 -12.02
C GLN A 673 11.80 -16.62 -11.96
N THR A 674 11.94 -17.42 -10.90
CA THR A 674 12.97 -18.47 -10.82
C THR A 674 12.83 -19.45 -11.99
N GLY A 675 11.61 -19.74 -12.43
CA GLY A 675 11.33 -20.56 -13.62
C GLY A 675 11.97 -20.02 -14.89
N GLY A 676 11.92 -18.71 -15.11
CA GLY A 676 12.55 -18.09 -16.29
C GLY A 676 14.08 -18.23 -16.29
N PHE A 677 14.71 -18.03 -15.13
CA PHE A 677 16.14 -18.31 -15.00
C PHE A 677 16.47 -19.80 -15.15
N PHE A 678 15.64 -20.67 -14.58
CA PHE A 678 15.81 -22.13 -14.64
C PHE A 678 15.74 -22.62 -16.09
N GLY A 679 14.78 -22.15 -16.88
CA GLY A 679 14.64 -22.50 -18.30
C GLY A 679 15.87 -22.08 -19.12
N LYS A 680 16.38 -20.86 -18.89
CA LYS A 680 17.62 -20.36 -19.51
C LYS A 680 18.83 -21.20 -19.14
N ASP A 681 18.99 -21.53 -17.86
CA ASP A 681 20.09 -22.36 -17.37
C ASP A 681 20.00 -23.79 -17.91
N VAL A 682 18.81 -24.40 -17.97
CA VAL A 682 18.57 -25.71 -18.60
C VAL A 682 18.98 -25.68 -20.07
N LYS A 683 18.53 -24.68 -20.82
CA LYS A 683 18.86 -24.52 -22.25
C LYS A 683 20.36 -24.33 -22.46
N GLN A 684 21.02 -23.57 -21.58
CA GLN A 684 22.47 -23.40 -21.60
C GLN A 684 23.23 -24.70 -21.30
N LEU A 685 22.78 -25.47 -20.30
CA LEU A 685 23.46 -26.67 -19.83
C LEU A 685 23.21 -27.91 -20.69
N MET A 686 22.03 -28.03 -21.29
CA MET A 686 21.59 -29.23 -22.03
C MET A 686 21.30 -28.97 -23.52
N GLY A 687 21.42 -27.73 -24.00
CA GLY A 687 21.28 -27.35 -25.41
C GLY A 687 19.85 -27.31 -25.94
N ARG A 688 18.84 -27.60 -25.10
CA ARG A 688 17.42 -27.63 -25.46
C ARG A 688 16.54 -27.18 -24.26
N PRO A 689 15.37 -26.61 -24.50
CA PRO A 689 14.47 -26.15 -23.44
C PRO A 689 13.87 -27.30 -22.62
N VAL A 690 13.33 -26.97 -21.45
CA VAL A 690 12.55 -27.88 -20.61
C VAL A 690 11.14 -28.08 -21.16
N GLY A 691 10.47 -29.19 -20.84
CA GLY A 691 9.13 -29.50 -21.37
C GLY A 691 8.05 -28.45 -21.06
N ARG A 692 7.83 -28.10 -19.79
CA ARG A 692 6.82 -27.08 -19.43
C ARG A 692 7.23 -26.22 -18.24
N ILE A 693 6.98 -24.92 -18.31
CA ILE A 693 7.02 -24.00 -17.17
C ILE A 693 5.64 -23.37 -16.97
N THR A 694 5.07 -23.51 -15.78
CA THR A 694 3.88 -22.77 -15.37
C THR A 694 4.27 -21.66 -14.40
N GLY A 695 3.93 -20.42 -14.76
CA GLY A 695 4.09 -19.23 -13.90
C GLY A 695 2.79 -18.90 -13.16
N LEU A 696 2.76 -19.07 -11.85
CA LEU A 696 1.63 -18.71 -11.00
C LEU A 696 1.85 -17.30 -10.45
N ASP A 697 1.16 -16.34 -11.05
CA ASP A 697 1.21 -14.90 -10.79
C ASP A 697 2.65 -14.37 -10.66
N PRO A 698 3.45 -14.38 -11.74
CA PRO A 698 4.85 -14.00 -11.69
C PRO A 698 5.05 -12.61 -11.09
N ALA A 699 5.99 -12.48 -10.15
CA ALA A 699 6.16 -11.22 -9.42
C ALA A 699 6.58 -10.08 -10.35
N GLY A 700 5.83 -8.97 -10.35
CA GLY A 700 6.12 -7.77 -11.14
C GLY A 700 7.31 -6.93 -10.63
N PRO A 701 7.40 -6.62 -9.31
CA PRO A 701 8.43 -5.73 -8.79
C PRO A 701 9.86 -6.21 -9.10
N LEU A 702 10.71 -5.32 -9.61
CA LEU A 702 12.06 -5.58 -10.16
C LEU A 702 12.09 -6.38 -11.48
N PHE A 703 11.19 -7.31 -11.76
CA PHE A 703 11.31 -8.13 -12.96
C PHE A 703 10.82 -7.41 -14.23
N GLU A 704 9.59 -6.90 -14.20
CA GLU A 704 8.94 -6.33 -15.40
C GLU A 704 9.64 -5.06 -15.91
N TYR A 705 10.07 -4.19 -15.00
CA TYR A 705 10.77 -2.94 -15.35
C TYR A 705 12.14 -3.21 -15.99
N TYR A 706 12.89 -4.17 -15.45
CA TYR A 706 14.22 -4.50 -15.97
C TYR A 706 14.19 -5.43 -17.18
N GLY A 707 13.00 -5.88 -17.62
CA GLY A 707 12.87 -6.85 -18.72
C GLY A 707 13.55 -8.19 -18.41
N ILE A 708 13.74 -8.49 -17.13
CA ILE A 708 14.30 -9.75 -16.66
C ILE A 708 13.15 -10.48 -16.02
N HIS A 709 12.50 -11.36 -16.77
CA HIS A 709 11.36 -12.14 -16.29
C HIS A 709 11.26 -13.48 -17.04
N LEU A 710 10.33 -14.32 -16.58
CA LEU A 710 9.85 -15.49 -17.32
C LEU A 710 9.34 -15.09 -18.71
N THR A 711 9.65 -15.87 -19.74
CA THR A 711 9.24 -15.65 -21.14
C THR A 711 8.85 -16.97 -21.79
N ALA A 712 8.13 -16.91 -22.92
CA ALA A 712 7.77 -18.09 -23.71
C ALA A 712 9.00 -18.92 -24.15
N ASP A 713 10.17 -18.31 -24.35
CA ASP A 713 11.39 -18.99 -24.82
C ASP A 713 12.06 -19.88 -23.76
N ASP A 714 11.59 -19.85 -22.51
CA ASP A 714 12.22 -20.52 -21.38
C ASP A 714 11.86 -22.03 -21.31
N ALA A 715 10.84 -22.49 -22.04
CA ALA A 715 10.44 -23.90 -22.14
C ALA A 715 9.77 -24.21 -23.50
N ASP A 716 9.56 -25.48 -23.82
CA ASP A 716 8.75 -25.90 -24.99
C ASP A 716 7.30 -25.40 -24.87
N PHE A 717 6.79 -25.27 -23.64
CA PHE A 717 5.51 -24.65 -23.36
C PHE A 717 5.56 -23.86 -22.05
N VAL A 718 5.04 -22.63 -22.09
CA VAL A 718 5.00 -21.73 -20.93
C VAL A 718 3.57 -21.22 -20.79
N ASP A 719 2.95 -21.49 -19.65
CA ASP A 719 1.60 -21.00 -19.34
C ASP A 719 1.59 -20.20 -18.05
N VAL A 720 0.90 -19.06 -18.05
CA VAL A 720 0.98 -18.09 -16.96
C VAL A 720 -0.41 -17.76 -16.44
N LEU A 721 -0.59 -17.79 -15.12
CA LEU A 721 -1.83 -17.37 -14.45
C LEU A 721 -1.60 -16.01 -13.80
N HIS A 722 -2.34 -15.00 -14.24
CA HIS A 722 -2.27 -13.64 -13.75
C HIS A 722 -3.48 -13.36 -12.84
N THR A 723 -3.26 -13.22 -11.54
CA THR A 723 -4.35 -13.07 -10.55
C THR A 723 -4.27 -11.79 -9.74
N SER A 724 -3.10 -11.14 -9.70
CA SER A 724 -2.91 -9.86 -9.02
C SER A 724 -2.06 -8.86 -9.82
N ILE A 725 -2.35 -8.71 -11.11
CA ILE A 725 -1.61 -7.82 -11.99
C ILE A 725 -1.68 -6.37 -11.50
N GLY A 726 -0.54 -5.70 -11.48
CA GLY A 726 -0.44 -4.30 -11.10
C GLY A 726 0.90 -3.69 -11.47
N SER A 727 0.91 -2.37 -11.66
CA SER A 727 2.16 -1.64 -11.87
C SER A 727 2.21 -0.39 -11.01
N GLY A 728 3.31 -0.26 -10.28
CA GLY A 728 3.58 0.90 -9.44
C GLY A 728 3.19 0.68 -7.98
N TRP A 729 3.53 1.69 -7.17
CA TRP A 729 3.49 1.58 -5.71
C TRP A 729 2.10 1.27 -5.17
N MET A 730 1.10 1.99 -5.67
CA MET A 730 -0.27 1.88 -5.15
C MET A 730 -0.90 0.51 -5.43
N ASP A 731 -0.52 -0.11 -6.55
CA ASP A 731 -0.92 -1.47 -6.86
C ASP A 731 -0.23 -2.48 -5.94
N ILE A 732 1.09 -2.33 -5.71
CA ILE A 732 1.85 -3.17 -4.78
C ILE A 732 1.26 -3.10 -3.36
N VAL A 733 0.95 -1.90 -2.87
CA VAL A 733 0.33 -1.68 -1.55
C VAL A 733 -1.07 -2.30 -1.49
N GLN A 734 -1.81 -2.30 -2.59
CA GLN A 734 -3.11 -2.96 -2.68
C GLN A 734 -3.02 -4.49 -2.78
N GLY A 735 -1.81 -5.06 -2.86
CA GLY A 735 -1.58 -6.49 -2.99
C GLY A 735 -1.63 -6.99 -4.44
N ARG A 736 -1.55 -6.08 -5.42
CA ARG A 736 -1.37 -6.40 -6.84
C ARG A 736 0.11 -6.53 -7.13
N LEU A 737 0.62 -7.75 -6.96
CA LEU A 737 2.05 -8.07 -6.95
C LEU A 737 2.50 -8.77 -8.23
N GLY A 738 1.57 -9.21 -9.07
CA GLY A 738 1.81 -9.88 -10.34
C GLY A 738 2.21 -8.93 -11.46
N MET A 739 2.92 -9.46 -12.46
CA MET A 739 3.25 -8.76 -13.71
C MET A 739 2.00 -8.34 -14.47
N LEU A 740 2.02 -7.18 -15.12
CA LEU A 740 0.97 -6.76 -16.05
C LEU A 740 1.10 -7.45 -17.41
N LYS A 741 2.32 -7.51 -17.93
CA LYS A 741 2.60 -8.01 -19.28
C LYS A 741 2.41 -9.51 -19.37
N SER A 742 1.80 -9.96 -20.47
CA SER A 742 1.82 -11.36 -20.86
C SER A 742 3.25 -11.81 -21.12
N CYS A 743 3.56 -13.03 -20.69
CA CYS A 743 4.92 -13.56 -20.71
C CYS A 743 5.00 -15.06 -20.97
N GLY A 744 3.90 -15.73 -21.24
CA GLY A 744 3.85 -17.13 -21.66
C GLY A 744 3.63 -17.31 -23.15
N HIS A 745 3.52 -18.58 -23.56
CA HIS A 745 2.83 -18.94 -24.80
C HIS A 745 1.33 -18.65 -24.67
N VAL A 746 0.76 -18.90 -23.49
CA VAL A 746 -0.61 -18.55 -23.10
C VAL A 746 -0.62 -17.89 -21.72
N ASP A 747 -1.41 -16.84 -21.59
CA ASP A 747 -1.56 -16.05 -20.37
C ASP A 747 -3.03 -15.99 -19.96
N PHE A 748 -3.35 -16.41 -18.74
CA PHE A 748 -4.71 -16.49 -18.22
C PHE A 748 -4.98 -15.38 -17.20
N TYR A 749 -6.06 -14.63 -17.42
CA TYR A 749 -6.48 -13.51 -16.58
C TYR A 749 -7.87 -13.78 -15.97
N PRO A 750 -7.99 -14.71 -15.01
CA PRO A 750 -9.24 -14.94 -14.30
C PRO A 750 -9.73 -13.65 -13.63
N ASN A 751 -11.00 -13.33 -13.85
CA ASN A 751 -11.65 -12.12 -13.34
C ASN A 751 -10.93 -10.82 -13.75
N GLY A 752 -10.27 -10.81 -14.91
CA GLY A 752 -9.48 -9.68 -15.40
C GLY A 752 -8.09 -9.57 -14.77
N GLY A 753 -7.72 -10.53 -13.93
CA GLY A 753 -6.36 -10.71 -13.40
C GLY A 753 -5.92 -9.73 -12.32
N GLN A 754 -6.76 -8.81 -11.86
CA GLN A 754 -6.36 -7.79 -10.85
C GLN A 754 -6.81 -8.13 -9.43
N GLN A 755 -8.10 -8.42 -9.24
CA GLN A 755 -8.70 -8.66 -7.93
C GLN A 755 -9.59 -9.89 -8.01
N GLN A 756 -9.29 -10.89 -7.19
CA GLN A 756 -10.03 -12.15 -7.23
C GLN A 756 -11.24 -12.12 -6.28
N PRO A 757 -12.35 -12.78 -6.62
CA PRO A 757 -13.50 -12.94 -5.74
C PRO A 757 -13.11 -13.54 -4.38
N GLY A 758 -13.65 -12.99 -3.30
CA GLY A 758 -13.30 -13.36 -1.92
C GLY A 758 -12.03 -12.70 -1.37
N CYS A 759 -11.27 -11.98 -2.19
CA CYS A 759 -10.11 -11.22 -1.72
C CYS A 759 -10.45 -9.76 -1.45
N TRP A 760 -9.93 -9.21 -0.35
CA TRP A 760 -10.03 -7.79 -0.02
C TRP A 760 -8.88 -6.99 -0.64
N LYS A 761 -9.06 -5.67 -0.80
CA LYS A 761 -7.97 -4.75 -1.20
C LYS A 761 -6.94 -4.65 -0.07
N PHE A 762 -5.67 -4.37 -0.41
CA PHE A 762 -4.54 -4.28 0.54
C PHE A 762 -4.14 -5.63 1.14
N SER A 763 -4.25 -6.69 0.35
CA SER A 763 -3.97 -8.07 0.76
C SER A 763 -3.32 -8.83 -0.38
N SER A 764 -2.35 -9.71 -0.07
CA SER A 764 -1.76 -10.64 -1.03
C SER A 764 -2.69 -11.81 -1.40
N CYS A 765 -3.96 -11.81 -0.97
CA CYS A 765 -4.93 -12.86 -1.26
C CYS A 765 -5.06 -13.09 -2.77
N SER A 766 -5.24 -12.03 -3.57
CA SER A 766 -5.33 -12.15 -5.03
C SER A 766 -4.06 -12.74 -5.63
N HIS A 767 -2.88 -12.45 -5.04
CA HIS A 767 -1.60 -13.01 -5.45
C HIS A 767 -1.50 -14.51 -5.16
N SER A 768 -2.02 -14.95 -4.01
CA SER A 768 -2.05 -16.36 -3.62
C SER A 768 -3.09 -17.18 -4.41
N LYS A 769 -4.16 -16.56 -4.92
CA LYS A 769 -5.24 -17.28 -5.64
C LYS A 769 -4.75 -18.05 -6.88
N ALA A 770 -3.63 -17.67 -7.49
CA ALA A 770 -3.05 -18.44 -8.58
C ALA A 770 -2.68 -19.88 -8.16
N THR A 771 -2.19 -20.08 -6.94
CA THR A 771 -1.85 -21.43 -6.43
C THR A 771 -3.10 -22.26 -6.18
N GLU A 772 -4.15 -21.64 -5.65
CA GLU A 772 -5.46 -22.28 -5.44
C GLU A 772 -6.12 -22.69 -6.76
N PHE A 773 -6.21 -21.77 -7.73
CA PHE A 773 -6.81 -22.07 -9.03
C PHE A 773 -6.05 -23.18 -9.76
N TYR A 774 -4.72 -23.19 -9.67
CA TYR A 774 -3.94 -24.26 -10.27
C TYR A 774 -4.19 -25.60 -9.55
N ALA A 775 -4.15 -25.64 -8.22
CA ALA A 775 -4.44 -26.85 -7.46
C ALA A 775 -5.86 -27.39 -7.75
N ASP A 776 -6.86 -26.51 -7.85
CA ASP A 776 -8.22 -26.89 -8.23
C ASP A 776 -8.28 -27.46 -9.65
N SER A 777 -7.49 -26.93 -10.59
CA SER A 777 -7.42 -27.48 -11.94
C SER A 777 -6.84 -28.91 -11.96
N VAL A 778 -5.89 -29.23 -11.06
CA VAL A 778 -5.38 -30.61 -10.87
C VAL A 778 -6.48 -31.52 -10.33
N ARG A 779 -7.36 -31.01 -9.44
CA ARG A 779 -8.57 -31.70 -8.95
C ARG A 779 -9.63 -31.95 -10.02
N GLN A 780 -9.36 -31.62 -11.28
CA GLN A 780 -10.28 -31.69 -12.43
C GLN A 780 -11.43 -30.67 -12.34
N CYS A 781 -11.19 -29.53 -11.70
CA CYS A 781 -12.04 -28.37 -11.93
C CYS A 781 -11.74 -27.74 -13.27
N ASN A 782 -12.79 -27.57 -14.07
CA ASN A 782 -12.67 -26.98 -15.38
C ASN A 782 -12.83 -25.47 -15.29
N PHE A 783 -11.78 -24.75 -15.69
CA PHE A 783 -11.79 -23.30 -15.88
C PHE A 783 -11.75 -22.99 -17.38
N PRO A 784 -12.89 -23.09 -18.09
CA PRO A 784 -12.93 -22.81 -19.52
C PRO A 784 -12.53 -21.35 -19.75
N THR A 785 -11.65 -21.12 -20.72
CA THR A 785 -11.15 -19.79 -21.05
C THR A 785 -11.39 -19.46 -22.51
N ARG A 786 -11.37 -18.16 -22.79
CA ARG A 786 -11.52 -17.65 -24.14
C ARG A 786 -10.47 -16.58 -24.42
N SER A 787 -9.85 -16.67 -25.58
CA SER A 787 -8.95 -15.63 -26.07
C SER A 787 -9.74 -14.38 -26.46
N CYS A 788 -9.33 -13.24 -25.91
CA CYS A 788 -9.94 -11.93 -26.16
C CYS A 788 -8.84 -10.86 -26.15
N LYS A 789 -9.12 -9.67 -26.69
CA LYS A 789 -8.15 -8.55 -26.63
C LYS A 789 -8.10 -7.87 -25.27
N SER A 790 -9.20 -7.95 -24.51
CA SER A 790 -9.31 -7.37 -23.19
C SER A 790 -10.36 -8.13 -22.36
N TYR A 791 -10.34 -7.90 -21.05
CA TYR A 791 -11.37 -8.43 -20.17
C TYR A 791 -12.75 -7.80 -20.46
N ASP A 792 -12.80 -6.54 -20.88
CA ASP A 792 -14.07 -5.89 -21.23
C ASP A 792 -14.70 -6.50 -22.48
N ASP A 793 -13.91 -6.87 -23.49
CA ASP A 793 -14.39 -7.61 -24.66
C ASP A 793 -14.92 -8.99 -24.27
N PHE A 794 -14.25 -9.65 -23.32
CA PHE A 794 -14.72 -10.90 -22.73
C PHE A 794 -16.07 -10.74 -22.03
N LEU A 795 -16.25 -9.68 -21.23
CA LEU A 795 -17.52 -9.37 -20.57
C LEU A 795 -18.63 -9.02 -21.56
N ALA A 796 -18.30 -8.32 -22.65
CA ALA A 796 -19.23 -7.92 -23.70
C ALA A 796 -19.60 -9.09 -24.64
N GLY A 797 -18.90 -10.22 -24.57
CA GLY A 797 -19.11 -11.37 -25.46
C GLY A 797 -18.67 -11.12 -26.90
N THR A 798 -17.77 -10.15 -27.13
CA THR A 798 -17.28 -9.73 -28.46
C THR A 798 -16.05 -10.50 -28.92
N CYS A 799 -15.56 -11.46 -28.12
CA CYS A 799 -14.42 -12.29 -28.48
C CYS A 799 -14.70 -13.17 -29.70
N SER A 800 -13.63 -13.64 -30.35
CA SER A 800 -13.74 -14.51 -31.53
C SER A 800 -14.72 -15.68 -31.27
N PRO A 801 -15.73 -15.88 -32.13
CA PRO A 801 -16.76 -16.90 -31.94
C PRO A 801 -16.22 -18.33 -32.12
N SER A 802 -15.12 -18.50 -32.84
CA SER A 802 -14.58 -19.81 -33.21
C SER A 802 -13.62 -20.35 -32.16
N CYS A 803 -13.84 -21.61 -31.76
CA CYS A 803 -12.91 -22.44 -30.97
C CYS A 803 -12.22 -23.52 -31.84
N ALA A 804 -12.34 -23.44 -33.17
CA ALA A 804 -12.02 -24.54 -34.07
C ALA A 804 -10.51 -24.82 -34.22
N ASP A 805 -9.65 -23.85 -33.92
CA ASP A 805 -8.20 -23.95 -34.07
C ASP A 805 -7.47 -24.45 -32.81
N GLY A 806 -8.21 -24.65 -31.70
CA GLY A 806 -7.64 -25.00 -30.40
C GLY A 806 -6.76 -23.92 -29.77
N ARG A 807 -6.60 -22.76 -30.43
CA ARG A 807 -5.81 -21.62 -29.93
C ARG A 807 -6.66 -20.68 -29.09
N THR A 808 -7.91 -20.48 -29.49
CA THR A 808 -8.78 -19.43 -28.93
C THR A 808 -9.63 -19.88 -27.75
N CYS A 809 -9.73 -21.18 -27.49
CA CYS A 809 -10.53 -21.75 -26.40
C CYS A 809 -9.78 -22.91 -25.76
N GLY A 810 -9.71 -22.91 -24.42
CA GLY A 810 -8.98 -23.93 -23.68
C GLY A 810 -9.40 -23.96 -22.22
N HIS A 811 -8.56 -24.56 -21.38
CA HIS A 811 -8.78 -24.62 -19.94
C HIS A 811 -7.55 -24.06 -19.22
N MET A 812 -7.79 -23.19 -18.24
CA MET A 812 -6.73 -22.62 -17.40
C MET A 812 -6.17 -23.68 -16.44
N GLY A 813 -4.87 -23.61 -16.17
CA GLY A 813 -4.18 -24.41 -15.17
C GLY A 813 -3.58 -25.70 -15.74
N HIS A 814 -3.60 -26.76 -14.94
CA HIS A 814 -3.02 -28.07 -15.25
C HIS A 814 -3.36 -28.62 -16.66
N PRO A 815 -4.62 -28.56 -17.16
CA PRO A 815 -4.96 -29.09 -18.49
C PRO A 815 -4.47 -28.23 -19.66
N ALA A 816 -3.89 -27.04 -19.44
CA ALA A 816 -3.39 -26.19 -20.52
C ALA A 816 -2.26 -26.87 -21.32
N ASN A 817 -2.33 -26.76 -22.65
CA ASN A 817 -1.34 -27.30 -23.59
C ASN A 817 -1.38 -26.55 -24.94
N LEU A 818 -0.34 -26.70 -25.77
CA LEU A 818 -0.36 -26.23 -27.15
C LEU A 818 -1.48 -26.95 -27.95
N PRO A 819 -2.12 -26.27 -28.94
CA PRO A 819 -1.73 -24.99 -29.54
C PRO A 819 -2.31 -23.74 -28.85
N LEU A 820 -2.87 -23.86 -27.63
CA LEU A 820 -3.43 -22.73 -26.86
C LEU A 820 -2.40 -21.60 -26.74
N ALA A 821 -2.79 -20.36 -27.08
CA ALA A 821 -1.85 -19.25 -27.13
C ALA A 821 -2.51 -17.87 -27.01
N GLY A 822 -1.74 -16.90 -26.50
CA GLY A 822 -2.15 -15.51 -26.31
C GLY A 822 -2.88 -15.27 -24.99
N ASP A 823 -3.59 -14.14 -24.90
CA ASP A 823 -4.27 -13.71 -23.68
C ASP A 823 -5.67 -14.32 -23.59
N HIS A 824 -5.96 -15.00 -22.49
CA HIS A 824 -7.17 -15.74 -22.23
C HIS A 824 -7.87 -15.24 -20.95
N PHE A 825 -9.19 -15.11 -21.02
CA PHE A 825 -10.00 -14.62 -19.91
C PHE A 825 -11.04 -15.66 -19.48
N THR A 826 -11.36 -15.64 -18.19
CA THR A 826 -12.43 -16.46 -17.60
C THR A 826 -12.98 -15.78 -16.35
N LYS A 827 -14.17 -16.20 -15.89
CA LYS A 827 -14.70 -15.81 -14.57
C LYS A 827 -14.55 -16.99 -13.63
N THR A 828 -14.15 -16.70 -12.40
CA THR A 828 -14.18 -17.67 -11.31
C THR A 828 -15.05 -17.15 -10.16
N LEU A 829 -15.46 -18.04 -9.26
CA LEU A 829 -16.20 -17.68 -8.05
C LEU A 829 -15.33 -17.90 -6.80
N GLU A 830 -15.71 -17.28 -5.69
CA GLU A 830 -14.99 -17.39 -4.41
C GLU A 830 -14.83 -18.86 -3.93
N GLN A 831 -15.81 -19.72 -4.18
CA GLN A 831 -15.79 -21.14 -3.82
C GLN A 831 -16.28 -22.04 -4.96
N GLN A 832 -15.58 -22.06 -6.09
CA GLN A 832 -16.06 -22.78 -7.27
C GLN A 832 -15.97 -24.31 -7.16
N CYS A 833 -15.09 -24.84 -6.29
CA CYS A 833 -14.66 -26.25 -6.36
C CYS A 833 -14.63 -27.05 -5.06
N LYS A 834 -15.07 -26.48 -3.92
CA LYS A 834 -15.07 -27.20 -2.63
C LYS A 834 -16.13 -28.31 -2.51
N PHE A 835 -16.96 -28.53 -3.53
CA PHE A 835 -17.98 -29.60 -3.54
C PHE A 835 -17.89 -30.42 -4.83
N ARG A 836 -17.83 -31.77 -4.71
CA ARG A 836 -17.88 -32.70 -5.86
C ARG A 836 -19.06 -32.32 -6.78
N PRO A 837 -18.85 -32.15 -8.10
CA PRO A 837 -19.90 -31.66 -8.97
C PRO A 837 -21.04 -32.68 -9.11
N LEU A 838 -22.24 -32.32 -8.65
CA LEU A 838 -23.48 -32.94 -9.12
C LEU A 838 -23.73 -32.45 -10.56
N ARG A 839 -23.64 -33.35 -11.54
CA ARG A 839 -24.04 -33.05 -12.92
C ARG A 839 -25.56 -32.93 -12.98
N PHE A 840 -26.07 -31.75 -13.30
CA PHE A 840 -27.46 -31.58 -13.68
C PHE A 840 -27.57 -31.47 -15.21
N ASN A 841 -28.37 -32.35 -15.81
CA ASN A 841 -28.83 -32.18 -17.19
C ASN A 841 -30.05 -31.26 -17.16
N VAL A 842 -29.87 -30.00 -17.53
CA VAL A 842 -31.00 -29.08 -17.72
C VAL A 842 -31.39 -29.12 -19.20
N ARG A 843 -32.54 -29.75 -19.50
CA ARG A 843 -33.25 -29.54 -20.76
C ARG A 843 -34.16 -28.34 -20.59
N MET A 844 -33.76 -27.19 -21.13
CA MET A 844 -34.67 -26.07 -21.30
C MET A 844 -35.53 -26.31 -22.54
N GLN A 845 -36.81 -26.56 -22.33
CA GLN A 845 -37.83 -26.47 -23.37
C GLN A 845 -38.38 -25.05 -23.35
N VAL A 846 -38.09 -24.27 -24.39
CA VAL A 846 -38.65 -22.91 -24.52
C VAL A 846 -40.13 -23.05 -24.86
N LEU A 847 -40.98 -22.91 -23.84
CA LEU A 847 -42.41 -22.70 -24.03
C LEU A 847 -42.66 -21.19 -24.07
N SER A 848 -42.98 -20.67 -25.25
CA SER A 848 -43.45 -19.30 -25.39
C SER A 848 -44.81 -19.16 -24.69
N ARG A 849 -44.84 -18.53 -23.52
CA ARG A 849 -46.05 -17.89 -22.99
C ARG A 849 -45.95 -16.39 -23.27
N THR A 850 -46.92 -15.89 -24.02
CA THR A 850 -47.20 -14.45 -24.17
C THR A 850 -47.32 -13.81 -22.79
N LEU A 851 -46.48 -12.81 -22.54
CA LEU A 851 -46.50 -11.97 -21.33
C LEU A 851 -47.84 -11.24 -21.21
N ASP A 852 -48.38 -11.24 -20.00
CA ASP A 852 -49.61 -10.54 -19.63
C ASP A 852 -49.43 -9.02 -19.84
N PRO A 853 -50.22 -8.38 -20.72
CA PRO A 853 -50.05 -6.96 -21.06
C PRO A 853 -50.23 -5.99 -19.88
N ASP A 854 -50.83 -6.44 -18.77
CA ASP A 854 -51.00 -5.62 -17.57
C ASP A 854 -49.74 -5.48 -16.72
N GLU A 855 -48.77 -6.38 -16.86
CA GLU A 855 -47.59 -6.38 -16.00
C GLU A 855 -46.64 -5.21 -16.32
N LYS A 856 -46.54 -4.82 -17.60
CA LYS A 856 -45.80 -3.61 -18.01
C LYS A 856 -46.45 -2.32 -17.52
N LEU A 857 -47.79 -2.28 -17.56
CA LEU A 857 -48.58 -1.14 -17.09
C LEU A 857 -48.36 -0.94 -15.60
N ILE A 858 -48.59 -2.01 -14.83
CA ILE A 858 -48.41 -2.03 -13.38
C ILE A 858 -46.98 -1.63 -13.03
N ASN A 859 -45.97 -2.16 -13.73
CA ASN A 859 -44.57 -1.87 -13.44
C ASN A 859 -44.17 -0.40 -13.63
N SER A 860 -44.85 0.33 -14.51
CA SER A 860 -44.64 1.77 -14.73
C SER A 860 -45.27 2.68 -13.67
N LEU A 861 -46.15 2.14 -12.81
CA LEU A 861 -46.83 2.90 -11.76
C LEU A 861 -45.95 3.08 -10.52
N GLY A 862 -46.12 4.21 -9.83
CA GLY A 862 -45.50 4.48 -8.53
C GLY A 862 -45.97 3.49 -7.45
N ARG A 863 -45.16 3.35 -6.38
CA ARG A 863 -45.39 2.35 -5.31
C ARG A 863 -46.81 2.41 -4.72
N SER A 864 -47.37 3.59 -4.50
CA SER A 864 -48.70 3.74 -3.89
C SER A 864 -49.83 3.21 -4.78
N ALA A 865 -49.75 3.41 -6.10
CA ALA A 865 -50.74 2.90 -7.05
C ALA A 865 -50.65 1.38 -7.22
N LYS A 866 -49.45 0.81 -7.10
CA LYS A 866 -49.25 -0.66 -7.09
C LYS A 866 -49.89 -1.31 -5.85
N ILE A 867 -49.79 -0.65 -4.69
CA ILE A 867 -50.38 -1.14 -3.43
C ILE A 867 -51.91 -1.08 -3.53
N LEU A 868 -52.49 0.03 -4.00
CA LEU A 868 -53.94 0.15 -4.21
C LEU A 868 -54.49 -0.90 -5.19
N LEU A 869 -53.77 -1.21 -6.27
CA LEU A 869 -54.14 -2.28 -7.21
C LEU A 869 -53.99 -3.70 -6.62
N GLN A 870 -53.16 -3.87 -5.59
CA GLN A 870 -52.98 -5.15 -4.90
C GLN A 870 -54.05 -5.37 -3.82
N GLU A 871 -54.57 -4.30 -3.23
CA GLU A 871 -55.58 -4.35 -2.17
C GLU A 871 -57.02 -4.21 -2.68
N ALA A 872 -57.22 -3.80 -3.94
CA ALA A 872 -58.54 -3.68 -4.56
C ALA A 872 -59.17 -5.05 -4.91
N GLU A 873 -60.49 -5.14 -4.69
CA GLU A 873 -61.29 -6.29 -5.10
C GLU A 873 -61.26 -6.47 -6.64
N PRO A 874 -61.42 -7.70 -7.18
CA PRO A 874 -61.13 -8.01 -8.59
C PRO A 874 -61.84 -7.11 -9.61
N GLU A 875 -63.08 -6.69 -9.33
CA GLU A 875 -63.86 -5.86 -10.25
C GLU A 875 -63.44 -4.37 -10.19
N GLU A 876 -63.10 -3.87 -9.00
CA GLU A 876 -62.53 -2.52 -8.82
C GLU A 876 -61.14 -2.43 -9.46
N ARG A 877 -60.31 -3.46 -9.27
CA ARG A 877 -58.98 -3.54 -9.89
C ARG A 877 -59.07 -3.47 -11.42
N ARG A 878 -60.07 -4.13 -12.00
CA ARG A 878 -60.32 -4.10 -13.45
C ARG A 878 -60.72 -2.72 -13.93
N GLN A 879 -61.66 -2.06 -13.23
CA GLN A 879 -62.09 -0.70 -13.55
C GLN A 879 -60.95 0.33 -13.43
N LEU A 880 -60.10 0.19 -12.40
CA LEU A 880 -58.91 1.02 -12.20
C LEU A 880 -57.89 0.86 -13.34
N LEU A 881 -57.63 -0.37 -13.78
CA LEU A 881 -56.72 -0.64 -14.90
C LEU A 881 -57.26 -0.11 -16.24
N GLU A 882 -58.59 -0.11 -16.42
CA GLU A 882 -59.25 0.42 -17.61
C GLU A 882 -59.22 1.95 -17.63
N ALA A 883 -59.50 2.60 -16.50
CA ALA A 883 -59.37 4.05 -16.34
C ALA A 883 -57.92 4.54 -16.56
N LEU A 884 -56.92 3.82 -16.04
CA LEU A 884 -55.50 4.12 -16.24
C LEU A 884 -55.07 3.99 -17.71
N ARG A 885 -55.66 3.06 -18.46
CA ARG A 885 -55.42 2.91 -19.90
C ARG A 885 -56.02 4.07 -20.69
N GLU A 886 -57.22 4.51 -20.34
CA GLU A 886 -57.88 5.67 -20.97
C GLU A 886 -57.11 6.97 -20.70
N GLU A 887 -56.68 7.21 -19.46
CA GLU A 887 -55.93 8.42 -19.10
C GLU A 887 -54.56 8.50 -19.81
N MET A 888 -53.87 7.37 -19.96
CA MET A 888 -52.62 7.32 -20.73
C MET A 888 -52.82 7.44 -22.24
N ALA A 889 -53.96 7.00 -22.77
CA ALA A 889 -54.35 7.27 -24.16
C ALA A 889 -54.60 8.78 -24.38
N VAL A 890 -55.23 9.46 -23.42
CA VAL A 890 -55.46 10.92 -23.46
C VAL A 890 -54.15 11.71 -23.36
N ARG A 891 -53.21 11.29 -22.48
CA ARG A 891 -51.88 11.94 -22.35
C ARG A 891 -50.99 11.79 -23.60
N LYS A 892 -51.15 10.71 -24.38
CA LYS A 892 -50.47 10.57 -25.68
C LYS A 892 -51.04 11.49 -26.77
N GLY A 893 -52.30 11.94 -26.64
CA GLY A 893 -52.95 12.84 -27.59
C GLY A 893 -52.72 14.33 -27.38
N ARG A 894 -52.23 14.78 -26.21
CA ARG A 894 -52.05 16.21 -25.87
C ARG A 894 -50.63 16.77 -26.05
N ARG A 895 -49.75 16.09 -26.82
CA ARG A 895 -48.41 16.62 -27.18
C ARG A 895 -48.38 17.45 -28.48
N SER A 896 -49.52 17.95 -28.97
CA SER A 896 -49.56 18.86 -30.13
C SER A 896 -50.49 20.08 -29.95
N ALA A 897 -50.62 20.61 -28.72
CA ALA A 897 -51.18 21.94 -28.48
C ALA A 897 -50.33 22.66 -27.44
#